data_AF-A0A8B7CC52-F1
#
_entry.id   AF-A0A8B7CC52-F1
#
_cell.length_a   1.000
_cell.length_b   1.000
_cell.length_c   1.000
_cell.angle_alpha   90.00
_cell.angle_beta   90.00
_cell.angle_gamma   90.00
#
_symmetry.space_group_name_H-M   'P 1'
#
loop_
_entity.id
_entity.type
_entity.pdbx_description
1 polymer ?
#
loop_
_entity_poly.entity_id
_entity_poly.type
_entity_poly.pdbx_seq_one_letter_code
_entity_poly.pdbx_strand_id
1 'polypeptide(L)'
;MAAAAAAALRGRAYPLMASVPSFLTWRRLGFRSFCSGRLGFLSQPPEMESLAPAGPVPGLKVLETFREEFEIGSRTISLETGKIARFANGSVVITMDETNVLSTVASARGDGARDFLPLTVDYQEKQYAQGVIPTTFMRREGAPKERELLCGRIIDRPIRPLFPPGFYHDVQVMVNVLSSDGKHDPDVMAANATSAALMLSDVPWNGPIGVIRVGRIDGKFVFNPTMNELSLSDLNLIYACTRDRTLMIDVQAREISEKDLEAGLKLAHPEAVKYIDPQIRLAEKAGKKKKEYKLSMISDRTLEKIRSLAEAPIEAVFTDSTYGKFERGEALDKITQAVKAKLEEESDEESLNVLPKAIDTVRKKTIRHRIIKEGIRVDGRQLDEVRPLYCESGTYPILHGSSLFSRGDTQVLCTVTLGAPGDAQRLDSIVGPPTKRFMLHYSFPPFSINEVGKRGGLNRREVGHGTLAEKALLAVLPPEDDFPYTVRVNSEVMASDGSTSMATVCGGSMALMDAGIPVREHVAGVSVGLVTEVDPSTGMINDYRILTDILGLEDHLGDMDFKIAGTRKGITAIQLDIKPAGIPLDIICECLEPAQKGRNHILDRMEREICAPRTMGDGSTPRLATLKFSYDSIRRLLGPLGSQRKKIEQETGARIAVSDGTITIVAKNQSVMEKAKEKVDFLIGREIEVGGIYKGVISSIKEYGAFVEFNGGQQGLLHISELSHEPVSRVSEVVTVGQELSLMCIGQDVRGNIKLSLKAMLPRAGSEKKNLESQDSVAPKQEVNVWASVENVPTCQVDEESEVEPATNSTPAVVIRSAAECDAQDIAAGQHSIKKSGKGAKTSPRPYNASSRHRDDFRSTPTNRKRAPNQTQMKKENELKDYCGSKPETDSRPGNLLHVLMQNDADEKPKSFGSTSVRAGSLKLGDRVTAKIYQIRAHGLVLELGGGVRGMYKFEVNGRRDFEVGKELPVQCSSFSSKGIPVFSLLEDE
;
A
#
# COMPACT_ATOMS: atom_id res chain seq x y z
N MET A 1 -19.44 16.06 52.96
CA MET A 1 -20.83 16.48 53.28
C MET A 1 -21.50 16.74 51.94
N ALA A 2 -22.41 15.90 51.44
CA ALA A 2 -23.78 15.59 51.92
C ALA A 2 -24.83 16.48 51.18
N ALA A 3 -25.97 15.97 50.67
CA ALA A 3 -26.44 14.59 50.53
C ALA A 3 -27.52 14.47 49.41
N ALA A 4 -28.02 13.24 49.21
CA ALA A 4 -28.88 12.78 48.11
C ALA A 4 -30.40 13.11 48.22
N ALA A 5 -31.18 12.50 47.30
CA ALA A 5 -32.65 12.32 47.29
C ALA A 5 -33.50 13.52 46.78
N ALA A 6 -34.72 13.38 46.22
CA ALA A 6 -35.49 12.21 45.74
C ALA A 6 -36.59 12.58 44.71
N ALA A 7 -36.90 11.59 43.88
CA ALA A 7 -38.16 11.16 43.23
C ALA A 7 -39.54 11.86 43.45
N ALA A 8 -40.24 12.04 42.32
CA ALA A 8 -41.62 11.59 41.99
C ALA A 8 -42.91 12.23 42.61
N LEU A 9 -44.03 11.94 41.91
CA LEU A 9 -45.47 12.19 42.22
C LEU A 9 -46.00 13.60 41.89
N ARG A 10 -46.83 13.78 40.84
CA ARG A 10 -48.29 13.49 40.69
C ARG A 10 -49.23 14.48 41.41
N GLY A 11 -49.92 15.32 40.63
CA GLY A 11 -51.09 16.12 41.04
C GLY A 11 -52.07 16.31 39.87
N ARG A 12 -53.23 15.64 39.94
CA ARG A 12 -54.42 15.78 39.05
C ARG A 12 -55.28 17.00 39.48
N ALA A 13 -56.30 17.51 38.79
CA ALA A 13 -56.86 17.41 37.42
C ALA A 13 -58.03 18.45 37.33
N TYR A 14 -58.60 18.71 36.14
CA TYR A 14 -60.05 18.91 35.86
C TYR A 14 -60.28 19.28 34.35
N PRO A 15 -61.50 19.17 33.76
CA PRO A 15 -61.65 18.31 32.56
C PRO A 15 -62.52 18.85 31.38
N LEU A 16 -62.79 17.95 30.41
CA LEU A 16 -64.01 17.86 29.57
C LEU A 16 -64.28 18.90 28.44
N MET A 17 -64.12 18.49 27.17
CA MET A 17 -65.23 18.17 26.22
C MET A 17 -64.80 18.11 24.72
N ALA A 18 -65.60 17.38 23.91
CA ALA A 18 -65.78 17.52 22.45
C ALA A 18 -64.70 17.07 21.43
N SER A 19 -64.30 15.80 21.55
CA SER A 19 -64.29 14.76 20.48
C SER A 19 -64.18 15.07 18.95
N VAL A 20 -63.13 14.48 18.32
CA VAL A 20 -63.11 13.42 17.23
C VAL A 20 -64.39 13.14 16.39
N PRO A 21 -64.32 12.62 15.12
CA PRO A 21 -63.50 11.44 14.75
C PRO A 21 -62.87 11.38 13.34
N SER A 22 -62.36 10.18 13.05
CA SER A 22 -61.32 9.81 12.09
C SER A 22 -61.67 8.53 11.30
N PHE A 23 -60.80 8.18 10.34
CA PHE A 23 -60.55 6.84 9.75
C PHE A 23 -61.52 6.20 8.73
N LEU A 24 -60.88 5.75 7.63
CA LEU A 24 -61.04 4.47 6.89
C LEU A 24 -62.44 4.02 6.40
N THR A 25 -62.58 3.80 5.08
CA THR A 25 -62.69 2.43 4.50
C THR A 25 -62.65 2.36 2.95
N TRP A 26 -62.28 1.16 2.48
CA TRP A 26 -62.27 0.50 1.16
C TRP A 26 -63.02 1.02 -0.10
N ARG A 27 -62.42 0.68 -1.27
CA ARG A 27 -62.95 0.09 -2.55
C ARG A 27 -64.37 0.53 -3.05
N ARG A 28 -64.65 0.70 -4.36
CA ARG A 28 -64.18 -0.04 -5.57
C ARG A 28 -64.67 0.67 -6.87
N LEU A 29 -63.98 0.43 -8.00
CA LEU A 29 -64.45 0.38 -9.41
C LEU A 29 -65.70 1.19 -9.88
N GLY A 30 -65.54 1.99 -10.94
CA GLY A 30 -66.67 2.49 -11.76
C GLY A 30 -66.25 3.20 -13.06
N PHE A 31 -66.43 2.53 -14.22
CA PHE A 31 -66.35 3.14 -15.56
C PHE A 31 -67.53 4.09 -15.82
N ARG A 32 -67.33 5.15 -16.62
CA ARG A 32 -68.28 5.54 -17.70
C ARG A 32 -67.67 6.55 -18.69
N SER A 33 -68.08 6.41 -19.95
CA SER A 33 -67.76 7.24 -21.12
C SER A 33 -69.01 8.01 -21.59
N PHE A 34 -68.91 8.68 -22.76
CA PHE A 34 -69.99 9.34 -23.55
C PHE A 34 -70.40 10.76 -23.04
N CYS A 35 -70.71 11.77 -23.89
CA CYS A 35 -70.54 11.92 -25.36
C CYS A 35 -70.68 13.41 -25.81
N SER A 36 -70.68 13.61 -27.14
CA SER A 36 -71.02 14.82 -27.93
C SER A 36 -69.97 15.95 -27.97
N GLY A 37 -69.68 16.61 -29.10
CA GLY A 37 -70.07 16.33 -30.50
C GLY A 37 -70.79 17.50 -31.18
N ARG A 38 -70.12 18.14 -32.16
CA ARG A 38 -70.73 18.99 -33.20
C ARG A 38 -69.97 18.84 -34.51
N LEU A 39 -70.71 18.70 -35.61
CA LEU A 39 -70.20 18.71 -36.99
C LEU A 39 -70.36 20.11 -37.62
N GLY A 40 -69.49 20.45 -38.58
CA GLY A 40 -69.58 21.66 -39.43
C GLY A 40 -68.76 21.50 -40.71
N PHE A 41 -69.40 21.72 -41.86
CA PHE A 41 -69.03 21.29 -43.21
C PHE A 41 -67.87 22.04 -43.94
N LEU A 42 -67.01 21.26 -44.62
CA LEU A 42 -66.51 21.35 -46.03
C LEU A 42 -65.92 22.65 -46.66
N SER A 43 -64.65 22.57 -47.11
CA SER A 43 -64.15 22.90 -48.47
C SER A 43 -62.66 22.50 -48.68
N GLN A 44 -62.19 22.37 -49.93
CA GLN A 44 -60.84 21.94 -50.38
C GLN A 44 -60.46 22.70 -51.67
N PRO A 45 -59.23 22.57 -52.23
CA PRO A 45 -57.86 22.79 -51.72
C PRO A 45 -57.13 23.79 -52.69
N PRO A 46 -55.80 23.75 -52.99
CA PRO A 46 -54.60 23.30 -52.25
C PRO A 46 -53.52 24.40 -52.10
N GLU A 47 -52.49 24.16 -51.29
CA GLU A 47 -51.12 24.60 -51.64
C GLU A 47 -50.08 23.68 -50.99
N MET A 48 -48.98 23.39 -51.70
CA MET A 48 -47.91 22.51 -51.21
C MET A 48 -46.91 23.29 -50.37
N GLU A 49 -46.97 23.16 -49.05
CA GLU A 49 -45.80 23.42 -48.20
C GLU A 49 -45.10 22.10 -47.83
N SER A 50 -43.76 22.14 -47.90
CA SER A 50 -42.90 20.99 -47.67
C SER A 50 -43.03 20.45 -46.26
N LEU A 51 -43.29 19.14 -46.13
CA LEU A 51 -43.21 18.41 -44.88
C LEU A 51 -41.80 18.52 -44.28
N ALA A 52 -41.63 19.43 -43.32
CA ALA A 52 -40.55 19.36 -42.36
C ALA A 52 -40.62 18.01 -41.62
N PRO A 53 -39.47 17.39 -41.26
CA PRO A 53 -39.49 16.12 -40.55
C PRO A 53 -40.25 16.28 -39.21
N ALA A 54 -41.21 15.40 -38.97
CA ALA A 54 -42.06 15.45 -37.79
C ALA A 54 -41.20 15.47 -36.52
N GLY A 55 -41.42 16.47 -35.66
CA GLY A 55 -40.75 16.56 -34.37
C GLY A 55 -41.01 15.30 -33.53
N PRO A 56 -40.04 14.87 -32.69
CA PRO A 56 -40.10 13.57 -32.01
C PRO A 56 -41.33 13.49 -31.10
N VAL A 57 -42.19 12.51 -31.38
CA VAL A 57 -43.43 12.26 -30.62
C VAL A 57 -43.08 11.94 -29.15
N PRO A 58 -43.68 12.65 -28.16
CA PRO A 58 -43.42 12.37 -26.75
C PRO A 58 -43.94 10.99 -26.36
N GLY A 59 -43.06 9.99 -26.28
CA GLY A 59 -43.42 8.63 -25.84
C GLY A 59 -42.50 7.51 -26.31
N LEU A 60 -41.76 7.71 -27.41
CA LEU A 60 -40.89 6.67 -28.00
C LEU A 60 -39.42 7.13 -28.10
N LYS A 61 -38.82 7.47 -26.94
CA LYS A 61 -37.35 7.60 -26.87
C LYS A 61 -36.71 6.21 -26.84
N VAL A 62 -36.36 5.72 -28.03
CA VAL A 62 -35.42 4.59 -28.20
C VAL A 62 -34.14 4.90 -27.41
N LEU A 63 -33.50 3.86 -26.87
CA LEU A 63 -32.21 4.00 -26.18
C LEU A 63 -31.11 4.22 -27.22
N GLU A 64 -30.92 5.48 -27.62
CA GLU A 64 -29.74 5.91 -28.37
C GLU A 64 -28.50 5.80 -27.47
N THR A 65 -27.48 5.11 -27.97
CA THR A 65 -26.22 4.86 -27.26
C THR A 65 -25.06 5.32 -28.12
N PHE A 66 -24.22 6.20 -27.58
CA PHE A 66 -23.04 6.70 -28.26
C PHE A 66 -21.81 6.08 -27.60
N ARG A 67 -20.91 5.54 -28.41
CA ARG A 67 -19.70 4.86 -27.95
C ARG A 67 -18.47 5.32 -28.75
N GLU A 68 -17.39 5.56 -28.04
CA GLU A 68 -16.04 5.78 -28.59
C GLU A 68 -15.11 4.67 -28.07
N GLU A 69 -14.28 4.11 -28.94
CA GLU A 69 -13.24 3.13 -28.61
C GLU A 69 -11.87 3.66 -29.04
N PHE A 70 -10.84 3.40 -28.24
CA PHE A 70 -9.46 3.85 -28.49
C PHE A 70 -8.47 2.97 -27.71
N GLU A 71 -7.19 3.04 -28.09
CA GLU A 71 -6.12 2.26 -27.46
C GLU A 71 -5.14 3.14 -26.70
N ILE A 72 -4.74 2.71 -25.49
CA ILE A 72 -3.71 3.34 -24.67
C ILE A 72 -2.78 2.25 -24.13
N GLY A 73 -1.46 2.45 -24.29
CA GLY A 73 -0.48 1.39 -24.10
C GLY A 73 -0.80 0.19 -25.00
N SER A 74 -1.16 -0.93 -24.39
CA SER A 74 -1.54 -2.20 -25.05
C SER A 74 -3.02 -2.57 -24.87
N ARG A 75 -3.88 -1.62 -24.46
CA ARG A 75 -5.25 -1.91 -24.01
C ARG A 75 -6.30 -1.06 -24.73
N THR A 76 -7.41 -1.70 -25.07
CA THR A 76 -8.60 -1.04 -25.62
C THR A 76 -9.46 -0.49 -24.48
N ILE A 77 -9.86 0.77 -24.60
CA ILE A 77 -10.73 1.47 -23.66
C ILE A 77 -11.96 1.95 -24.44
N SER A 78 -13.15 1.86 -23.83
CA SER A 78 -14.37 2.42 -24.43
C SER A 78 -15.13 3.34 -23.49
N LEU A 79 -15.66 4.43 -24.04
CA LEU A 79 -16.54 5.37 -23.35
C LEU A 79 -17.95 5.26 -23.96
N GLU A 80 -18.97 4.99 -23.14
CA GLU A 80 -20.38 4.86 -23.54
C GLU A 80 -21.26 5.91 -22.83
N THR A 81 -22.19 6.53 -23.55
CA THR A 81 -23.23 7.40 -22.99
C THR A 81 -24.61 7.18 -23.64
N GLY A 82 -25.66 7.77 -23.06
CA GLY A 82 -27.06 7.70 -23.52
C GLY A 82 -27.89 6.59 -22.89
N LYS A 83 -27.28 5.46 -22.53
CA LYS A 83 -27.96 4.28 -21.96
C LYS A 83 -28.34 4.42 -20.48
N ILE A 84 -27.39 4.81 -19.64
CA ILE A 84 -27.50 4.82 -18.17
C ILE A 84 -27.61 6.27 -17.65
N ALA A 85 -28.30 6.46 -16.51
CA ALA A 85 -28.37 7.71 -15.76
C ALA A 85 -28.77 8.98 -16.56
N ARG A 86 -29.63 8.82 -17.58
CA ARG A 86 -30.07 9.87 -18.54
C ARG A 86 -30.61 11.19 -17.95
N PHE A 87 -31.00 11.20 -16.67
CA PHE A 87 -31.47 12.40 -15.97
C PHE A 87 -30.34 13.27 -15.39
N ALA A 88 -29.11 12.76 -15.32
CA ALA A 88 -27.94 13.52 -14.92
C ALA A 88 -27.65 14.65 -15.94
N ASN A 89 -26.92 15.68 -15.50
CA ASN A 89 -26.41 16.72 -16.38
C ASN A 89 -25.42 16.10 -17.39
N GLY A 90 -24.54 15.20 -16.96
CA GLY A 90 -23.77 14.32 -17.84
C GLY A 90 -23.57 12.94 -17.21
N SER A 91 -23.35 11.91 -18.04
CA SER A 91 -23.01 10.56 -17.56
C SER A 91 -22.23 9.78 -18.59
N VAL A 92 -21.24 9.01 -18.14
CA VAL A 92 -20.41 8.11 -18.96
C VAL A 92 -20.15 6.83 -18.21
N VAL A 93 -20.22 5.70 -18.92
CA VAL A 93 -19.59 4.44 -18.50
C VAL A 93 -18.27 4.32 -19.24
N ILE A 94 -17.18 4.12 -18.50
CA ILE A 94 -15.88 3.72 -19.06
C ILE A 94 -15.68 2.23 -18.84
N THR A 95 -15.14 1.55 -19.85
CA THR A 95 -14.82 0.13 -19.83
C THR A 95 -13.35 -0.07 -20.19
N MET A 96 -12.66 -0.91 -19.42
CA MET A 96 -11.34 -1.45 -19.73
C MET A 96 -11.39 -2.93 -19.38
N ASP A 97 -11.27 -3.79 -20.39
CA ASP A 97 -11.61 -5.21 -20.34
C ASP A 97 -12.98 -5.46 -19.68
N GLU A 98 -13.05 -6.19 -18.56
CA GLU A 98 -14.30 -6.52 -17.84
C GLU A 98 -14.60 -5.54 -16.68
N THR A 99 -13.73 -4.56 -16.43
CA THR A 99 -13.95 -3.52 -15.40
C THR A 99 -14.77 -2.37 -16.01
N ASN A 100 -15.88 -2.02 -15.36
CA ASN A 100 -16.80 -0.97 -15.80
C ASN A 100 -17.05 0.04 -14.68
N VAL A 101 -16.88 1.33 -14.98
CA VAL A 101 -17.07 2.43 -14.01
C VAL A 101 -18.04 3.46 -14.58
N LEU A 102 -19.10 3.76 -13.82
CA LEU A 102 -20.09 4.78 -14.15
C LEU A 102 -19.77 6.08 -13.42
N SER A 103 -19.55 7.17 -14.16
CA SER A 103 -19.55 8.53 -13.60
C SER A 103 -20.81 9.28 -14.02
N THR A 104 -21.34 10.09 -13.10
CA THR A 104 -22.49 10.98 -13.30
C THR A 104 -22.19 12.35 -12.70
N VAL A 105 -22.53 13.40 -13.44
CA VAL A 105 -22.45 14.81 -13.01
C VAL A 105 -23.87 15.36 -12.87
N ALA A 106 -24.15 16.00 -11.74
CA ALA A 106 -25.36 16.78 -11.50
C ALA A 106 -25.00 18.20 -11.05
N SER A 107 -25.78 19.20 -11.46
CA SER A 107 -25.64 20.60 -11.02
C SER A 107 -26.98 21.12 -10.50
N ALA A 108 -26.94 21.87 -9.40
CA ALA A 108 -28.13 22.56 -8.89
C ALA A 108 -28.59 23.67 -9.84
N ARG A 109 -29.89 23.96 -9.81
CA ARG A 109 -30.53 24.95 -10.69
C ARG A 109 -30.50 26.39 -10.17
N GLY A 110 -30.26 26.58 -8.88
CA GLY A 110 -30.31 27.88 -8.21
C GLY A 110 -28.93 28.42 -7.86
N ASP A 111 -28.91 29.72 -7.61
CA ASP A 111 -27.73 30.48 -7.23
C ASP A 111 -27.67 30.51 -5.69
N GLY A 112 -26.73 29.78 -5.10
CA GLY A 112 -26.45 29.90 -3.68
C GLY A 112 -25.54 31.10 -3.44
N ALA A 113 -25.90 31.97 -2.49
CA ALA A 113 -24.97 32.96 -1.95
C ALA A 113 -23.88 32.22 -1.15
N ARG A 114 -22.80 31.82 -1.83
CA ARG A 114 -21.64 31.13 -1.25
C ARG A 114 -20.35 31.72 -1.80
N ASP A 115 -19.29 31.64 -1.00
CA ASP A 115 -17.99 32.23 -1.31
C ASP A 115 -16.96 31.25 -1.87
N PHE A 116 -17.33 29.96 -1.99
CA PHE A 116 -16.48 28.88 -2.45
C PHE A 116 -17.23 27.98 -3.45
N LEU A 117 -16.50 27.32 -4.35
CA LEU A 117 -17.04 26.31 -5.27
C LEU A 117 -17.46 25.04 -4.51
N PRO A 118 -18.77 24.75 -4.39
CA PRO A 118 -19.26 23.58 -3.68
C PRO A 118 -19.31 22.35 -4.59
N LEU A 119 -18.14 21.98 -5.13
CA LEU A 119 -17.91 20.72 -5.81
C LEU A 119 -17.78 19.59 -4.79
N THR A 120 -18.64 18.58 -4.90
CA THR A 120 -18.58 17.33 -4.13
C THR A 120 -18.33 16.16 -5.07
N VAL A 121 -17.26 15.40 -4.81
CA VAL A 121 -16.95 14.16 -5.53
C VAL A 121 -17.10 12.97 -4.60
N ASP A 122 -17.99 12.04 -4.94
CA ASP A 122 -18.23 10.81 -4.20
C ASP A 122 -17.92 9.60 -5.09
N TYR A 123 -16.99 8.75 -4.67
CA TYR A 123 -16.63 7.51 -5.36
C TYR A 123 -17.01 6.31 -4.47
N GLN A 124 -17.60 5.26 -5.04
CA GLN A 124 -18.14 4.12 -4.30
C GLN A 124 -17.75 2.75 -4.91
N GLU A 125 -17.21 1.87 -4.06
CA GLU A 125 -16.84 0.48 -4.36
C GLU A 125 -17.89 -0.49 -3.81
N LYS A 126 -18.90 -0.78 -4.64
CA LYS A 126 -20.00 -1.69 -4.27
C LYS A 126 -19.58 -3.13 -4.48
N GLN A 127 -19.85 -3.98 -3.48
CA GLN A 127 -19.32 -5.35 -3.45
C GLN A 127 -19.95 -6.25 -4.53
N TYR A 128 -21.13 -5.88 -5.04
CA TYR A 128 -21.74 -6.54 -6.20
C TYR A 128 -20.88 -6.45 -7.46
N ALA A 129 -19.93 -5.50 -7.55
CA ALA A 129 -19.04 -5.38 -8.72
C ALA A 129 -18.15 -6.62 -8.92
N GLN A 130 -17.99 -7.45 -7.88
CA GLN A 130 -17.33 -8.76 -7.90
C GLN A 130 -18.31 -9.92 -7.60
N GLY A 131 -19.61 -9.65 -7.54
CA GLY A 131 -20.63 -10.64 -7.14
C GLY A 131 -20.62 -11.00 -5.64
N VAL A 132 -20.01 -10.18 -4.78
CA VAL A 132 -19.84 -10.47 -3.35
C VAL A 132 -20.87 -9.71 -2.51
N ILE A 133 -21.39 -10.35 -1.45
CA ILE A 133 -22.25 -9.71 -0.44
C ILE A 133 -21.34 -9.06 0.63
N PRO A 134 -21.55 -7.78 1.02
CA PRO A 134 -20.73 -7.12 2.03
C PRO A 134 -20.58 -7.92 3.33
N THR A 135 -19.35 -7.87 3.88
CA THR A 135 -18.94 -8.45 5.17
C THR A 135 -19.54 -7.72 6.38
N THR A 136 -20.08 -6.51 6.18
CA THR A 136 -20.67 -5.66 7.21
C THR A 136 -21.85 -6.33 7.93
N PHE A 137 -22.09 -5.92 9.19
CA PHE A 137 -23.20 -6.45 9.99
C PHE A 137 -24.58 -6.34 9.30
N MET A 138 -24.81 -5.26 8.55
CA MET A 138 -26.06 -5.01 7.83
C MET A 138 -26.09 -5.61 6.40
N ARG A 139 -25.03 -6.30 5.96
CA ARG A 139 -24.87 -6.84 4.58
C ARG A 139 -25.07 -5.79 3.49
N ARG A 140 -24.65 -4.55 3.79
CA ARG A 140 -24.77 -3.36 2.94
C ARG A 140 -23.53 -2.49 3.07
N GLU A 141 -23.17 -1.79 2.01
CA GLU A 141 -22.14 -0.74 2.02
C GLU A 141 -22.49 0.33 3.09
N GLY A 142 -21.48 0.73 3.87
CA GLY A 142 -21.63 1.62 5.02
C GLY A 142 -21.18 3.05 4.74
N ALA A 143 -20.53 3.66 5.73
CA ALA A 143 -19.82 4.93 5.53
C ALA A 143 -18.62 4.76 4.58
N PRO A 144 -18.20 5.81 3.85
CA PRO A 144 -17.07 5.74 2.92
C PRO A 144 -15.78 5.26 3.59
N LYS A 145 -15.09 4.32 2.93
CA LYS A 145 -13.81 3.75 3.34
C LYS A 145 -12.63 4.68 2.99
N GLU A 146 -11.46 4.44 3.59
CA GLU A 146 -10.22 5.19 3.31
C GLU A 146 -9.95 5.31 1.81
N ARG A 147 -9.91 4.17 1.10
CA ARG A 147 -9.71 4.12 -0.35
C ARG A 147 -10.77 4.89 -1.15
N GLU A 148 -12.04 4.82 -0.75
CA GLU A 148 -13.12 5.54 -1.45
C GLU A 148 -12.95 7.07 -1.35
N LEU A 149 -12.54 7.56 -0.17
CA LEU A 149 -12.20 8.97 0.04
C LEU A 149 -10.96 9.40 -0.77
N LEU A 150 -9.95 8.52 -0.88
CA LEU A 150 -8.74 8.77 -1.67
C LEU A 150 -9.01 8.82 -3.18
N CYS A 151 -9.77 7.87 -3.72
CA CYS A 151 -10.20 7.89 -5.12
C CYS A 151 -11.04 9.15 -5.42
N GLY A 152 -11.96 9.53 -4.53
CA GLY A 152 -12.69 10.80 -4.62
C GLY A 152 -11.76 12.03 -4.68
N ARG A 153 -10.64 12.03 -3.94
CA ARG A 153 -9.61 13.08 -4.02
C ARG A 153 -8.80 13.03 -5.32
N ILE A 154 -8.44 11.85 -5.81
CA ILE A 154 -7.74 11.68 -7.09
C ILE A 154 -8.54 12.30 -8.25
N ILE A 155 -9.88 12.21 -8.18
CA ILE A 155 -10.79 12.81 -9.15
C ILE A 155 -10.99 14.32 -8.91
N ASP A 156 -11.20 14.77 -7.66
CA ASP A 156 -11.47 16.18 -7.31
C ASP A 156 -10.30 17.12 -7.65
N ARG A 157 -9.06 16.70 -7.34
CA ARG A 157 -7.84 17.50 -7.47
C ARG A 157 -7.63 18.06 -8.89
N PRO A 158 -7.65 17.27 -9.98
CA PRO A 158 -7.44 17.79 -11.34
C PRO A 158 -8.68 18.48 -11.96
N ILE A 159 -9.91 18.17 -11.54
CA ILE A 159 -11.10 18.79 -12.15
C ILE A 159 -11.44 20.17 -11.54
N ARG A 160 -11.11 20.39 -10.26
CA ARG A 160 -11.46 21.60 -9.50
C ARG A 160 -10.85 22.91 -10.07
N PRO A 161 -9.56 22.96 -10.51
CA PRO A 161 -8.95 24.15 -11.08
C PRO A 161 -9.55 24.60 -12.42
N LEU A 162 -10.27 23.71 -13.11
CA LEU A 162 -10.82 23.95 -14.45
C LEU A 162 -12.25 24.51 -14.44
N PHE A 163 -12.85 24.73 -13.26
CA PHE A 163 -14.08 25.50 -13.14
C PHE A 163 -13.76 27.00 -13.23
N PRO A 164 -14.56 27.80 -13.96
CA PRO A 164 -14.34 29.24 -14.05
C PRO A 164 -14.31 29.94 -12.68
N PRO A 165 -13.44 30.94 -12.46
CA PRO A 165 -13.47 31.74 -11.23
C PRO A 165 -14.83 32.45 -11.10
N GLY A 166 -15.34 32.54 -9.86
CA GLY A 166 -16.68 33.09 -9.59
C GLY A 166 -17.84 32.13 -9.87
N PHE A 167 -17.58 30.86 -10.22
CA PHE A 167 -18.61 29.81 -10.33
C PHE A 167 -18.89 29.15 -8.97
N TYR A 168 -20.08 29.37 -8.42
CA TYR A 168 -20.45 28.96 -7.05
C TYR A 168 -21.68 28.02 -6.97
N HIS A 169 -22.03 27.33 -8.04
CA HIS A 169 -23.14 26.37 -8.04
C HIS A 169 -22.74 25.02 -7.42
N ASP A 170 -23.70 24.39 -6.73
CA ASP A 170 -23.55 23.00 -6.26
C ASP A 170 -23.38 22.06 -7.47
N VAL A 171 -22.21 21.42 -7.54
CA VAL A 171 -21.90 20.38 -8.52
C VAL A 171 -21.58 19.10 -7.75
N GLN A 172 -22.33 18.03 -8.04
CA GLN A 172 -22.07 16.71 -7.50
C GLN A 172 -21.59 15.78 -8.60
N VAL A 173 -20.43 15.17 -8.38
CA VAL A 173 -19.93 14.03 -9.14
C VAL A 173 -20.15 12.78 -8.30
N MET A 174 -20.86 11.80 -8.86
CA MET A 174 -20.96 10.47 -8.25
C MET A 174 -20.35 9.44 -9.19
N VAL A 175 -19.43 8.64 -8.67
CA VAL A 175 -18.78 7.54 -9.39
C VAL A 175 -19.09 6.22 -8.69
N ASN A 176 -19.49 5.22 -9.48
CA ASN A 176 -19.82 3.88 -9.02
C ASN A 176 -19.07 2.86 -9.86
N VAL A 177 -18.32 1.97 -9.21
CA VAL A 177 -17.80 0.76 -9.88
C VAL A 177 -18.98 -0.18 -10.12
N LEU A 178 -19.25 -0.53 -11.39
CA LEU A 178 -20.36 -1.40 -11.79
C LEU A 178 -19.94 -2.87 -11.87
N SER A 179 -18.75 -3.14 -12.41
CA SER A 179 -18.09 -4.44 -12.41
C SER A 179 -16.59 -4.26 -12.29
N SER A 180 -15.89 -5.25 -11.72
CA SER A 180 -14.44 -5.30 -11.73
C SER A 180 -13.95 -6.72 -11.91
N ASP A 181 -12.89 -6.86 -12.71
CA ASP A 181 -12.19 -8.12 -12.94
C ASP A 181 -11.15 -8.46 -11.85
N GLY A 182 -10.97 -7.56 -10.87
CA GLY A 182 -9.97 -7.67 -9.80
C GLY A 182 -8.51 -7.45 -10.26
N LYS A 183 -8.26 -7.23 -11.56
CA LYS A 183 -6.92 -7.02 -12.12
C LYS A 183 -6.63 -5.54 -12.34
N HIS A 184 -7.65 -4.77 -12.70
CA HIS A 184 -7.53 -3.35 -13.03
C HIS A 184 -8.00 -2.46 -11.89
N ASP A 185 -7.23 -1.42 -11.59
CA ASP A 185 -7.67 -0.39 -10.64
C ASP A 185 -8.67 0.57 -11.30
N PRO A 186 -9.91 0.68 -10.80
CA PRO A 186 -10.92 1.59 -11.34
C PRO A 186 -10.67 3.09 -11.10
N ASP A 187 -9.66 3.51 -10.34
CA ASP A 187 -9.49 4.91 -9.93
C ASP A 187 -9.10 5.88 -11.07
N VAL A 188 -8.16 5.51 -11.92
CA VAL A 188 -7.81 6.27 -13.14
C VAL A 188 -8.96 6.25 -14.15
N MET A 189 -9.69 5.14 -14.23
CA MET A 189 -10.89 5.03 -15.07
C MET A 189 -11.97 6.02 -14.59
N ALA A 190 -12.20 6.09 -13.27
CA ALA A 190 -13.15 6.99 -12.64
C ALA A 190 -12.87 8.48 -12.95
N ALA A 191 -11.60 8.89 -12.97
CA ALA A 191 -11.22 10.26 -13.30
C ALA A 191 -11.50 10.60 -14.78
N ASN A 192 -11.10 9.74 -15.71
CA ASN A 192 -11.38 9.92 -17.14
C ASN A 192 -12.89 9.89 -17.47
N ALA A 193 -13.67 8.99 -16.84
CA ALA A 193 -15.13 8.96 -16.97
C ALA A 193 -15.79 10.24 -16.45
N THR A 194 -15.26 10.81 -15.37
CA THR A 194 -15.74 12.08 -14.79
C THR A 194 -15.46 13.25 -15.73
N SER A 195 -14.26 13.31 -16.31
CA SER A 195 -13.91 14.28 -17.35
C SER A 195 -14.88 14.20 -18.54
N ALA A 196 -15.11 13.00 -19.06
CA ALA A 196 -16.03 12.76 -20.16
C ALA A 196 -17.48 13.16 -19.81
N ALA A 197 -17.94 12.87 -18.59
CA ALA A 197 -19.26 13.26 -18.10
C ALA A 197 -19.40 14.79 -17.90
N LEU A 198 -18.34 15.48 -17.47
CA LEU A 198 -18.32 16.95 -17.40
C LEU A 198 -18.36 17.58 -18.81
N MET A 199 -17.64 17.02 -19.78
CA MET A 199 -17.71 17.48 -21.18
C MET A 199 -19.13 17.36 -21.75
N LEU A 200 -19.81 16.23 -21.54
CA LEU A 200 -21.20 16.01 -21.99
C LEU A 200 -22.23 16.90 -21.27
N SER A 201 -21.92 17.40 -20.08
CA SER A 201 -22.83 18.21 -19.27
C SER A 201 -23.00 19.64 -19.79
N ASP A 202 -24.05 20.32 -19.33
CA ASP A 202 -24.30 21.75 -19.52
C ASP A 202 -23.48 22.66 -18.59
N VAL A 203 -22.69 22.08 -17.68
CA VAL A 203 -21.85 22.78 -16.69
C VAL A 203 -20.63 23.42 -17.38
N PRO A 204 -20.25 24.66 -17.03
CA PRO A 204 -19.12 25.36 -17.65
C PRO A 204 -17.83 24.87 -17.01
N TRP A 205 -16.97 24.26 -17.81
CA TRP A 205 -15.77 23.57 -17.32
C TRP A 205 -14.73 23.52 -18.44
N ASN A 206 -13.52 23.98 -18.15
CA ASN A 206 -12.45 24.21 -19.12
C ASN A 206 -11.55 22.97 -19.32
N GLY A 207 -12.15 21.78 -19.31
CA GLY A 207 -11.48 20.52 -19.66
C GLY A 207 -11.54 20.22 -21.17
N PRO A 208 -11.32 18.96 -21.59
CA PRO A 208 -11.18 17.75 -20.77
C PRO A 208 -9.80 17.59 -20.13
N ILE A 209 -9.69 16.59 -19.25
CA ILE A 209 -8.43 16.07 -18.72
C ILE A 209 -8.17 14.64 -19.21
N GLY A 210 -6.90 14.29 -19.31
CA GLY A 210 -6.43 12.91 -19.43
C GLY A 210 -5.73 12.49 -18.14
N VAL A 211 -6.03 11.29 -17.64
CA VAL A 211 -5.41 10.72 -16.43
C VAL A 211 -4.86 9.33 -16.75
N ILE A 212 -3.63 9.02 -16.34
CA ILE A 212 -2.99 7.73 -16.60
C ILE A 212 -2.24 7.22 -15.36
N ARG A 213 -2.14 5.89 -15.21
CA ARG A 213 -1.19 5.26 -14.27
C ARG A 213 0.04 4.78 -15.02
N VAL A 214 1.22 4.96 -14.44
CA VAL A 214 2.50 4.46 -14.96
C VAL A 214 3.19 3.64 -13.89
N GLY A 215 3.54 2.41 -14.22
CA GLY A 215 4.47 1.57 -13.46
C GLY A 215 5.84 1.53 -14.12
N ARG A 216 6.84 1.00 -13.42
CA ARG A 216 8.18 0.73 -13.93
C ARG A 216 8.63 -0.64 -13.44
N ILE A 217 8.89 -1.56 -14.38
CA ILE A 217 9.28 -2.95 -14.13
C ILE A 217 10.57 -3.21 -14.92
N ASP A 218 11.61 -3.70 -14.24
CA ASP A 218 12.95 -3.91 -14.84
C ASP A 218 13.46 -2.68 -15.63
N GLY A 219 13.23 -1.48 -15.08
CA GLY A 219 13.58 -0.19 -15.68
C GLY A 219 12.68 0.27 -16.84
N LYS A 220 11.68 -0.52 -17.27
CA LYS A 220 10.77 -0.19 -18.37
C LYS A 220 9.44 0.34 -17.86
N PHE A 221 8.98 1.47 -18.43
CA PHE A 221 7.69 2.04 -18.10
C PHE A 221 6.53 1.25 -18.72
N VAL A 222 5.49 1.02 -17.93
CA VAL A 222 4.27 0.29 -18.30
C VAL A 222 3.05 1.17 -18.03
N PHE A 223 2.21 1.38 -19.04
CA PHE A 223 1.02 2.23 -18.95
C PHE A 223 -0.21 1.43 -18.50
N ASN A 224 -0.96 2.00 -17.55
CA ASN A 224 -2.10 1.40 -16.86
C ASN A 224 -1.83 -0.06 -16.41
N PRO A 225 -0.78 -0.34 -15.62
CA PRO A 225 -0.46 -1.71 -15.18
C PRO A 225 -1.62 -2.37 -14.41
N THR A 226 -1.77 -3.69 -14.54
CA THR A 226 -2.60 -4.51 -13.64
C THR A 226 -2.06 -4.46 -12.21
N MET A 227 -2.86 -4.82 -11.22
CA MET A 227 -2.41 -4.97 -9.83
C MET A 227 -1.25 -5.96 -9.66
N ASN A 228 -1.18 -7.00 -10.51
CA ASN A 228 -0.07 -7.96 -10.50
C ASN A 228 1.23 -7.31 -11.02
N GLU A 229 1.17 -6.62 -12.16
CA GLU A 229 2.29 -5.84 -12.71
C GLU A 229 2.73 -4.74 -11.73
N LEU A 230 1.79 -4.06 -11.11
CA LEU A 230 2.04 -3.01 -10.12
C LEU A 230 2.71 -3.54 -8.84
N SER A 231 2.49 -4.80 -8.47
CA SER A 231 3.16 -5.41 -7.30
C SER A 231 4.66 -5.67 -7.52
N LEU A 232 5.04 -5.93 -8.79
CA LEU A 232 6.42 -6.06 -9.25
C LEU A 232 7.08 -4.70 -9.54
N SER A 233 6.27 -3.67 -9.72
CA SER A 233 6.70 -2.32 -10.05
C SER A 233 7.41 -1.63 -8.89
N ASP A 234 8.48 -0.88 -9.20
CA ASP A 234 9.13 0.01 -8.23
C ASP A 234 8.54 1.44 -8.25
N LEU A 235 7.67 1.74 -9.21
CA LEU A 235 6.96 3.00 -9.37
C LEU A 235 5.44 2.79 -9.45
N ASN A 236 4.67 3.68 -8.84
CA ASN A 236 3.24 3.85 -9.05
C ASN A 236 2.96 5.35 -9.17
N LEU A 237 3.01 5.85 -10.40
CA LEU A 237 2.77 7.24 -10.77
C LEU A 237 1.33 7.35 -11.31
N ILE A 238 0.52 8.22 -10.72
CA ILE A 238 -0.73 8.72 -11.31
C ILE A 238 -0.46 10.13 -11.81
N TYR A 239 -0.72 10.36 -13.09
CA TYR A 239 -0.46 11.62 -13.78
C TYR A 239 -1.73 12.14 -14.45
N ALA A 240 -2.05 13.42 -14.26
CA ALA A 240 -3.21 14.08 -14.86
C ALA A 240 -2.82 15.40 -15.55
N CYS A 241 -3.35 15.64 -16.76
CA CYS A 241 -3.01 16.79 -17.58
C CYS A 241 -4.17 17.30 -18.46
N THR A 242 -4.05 18.53 -18.96
CA THR A 242 -4.70 19.01 -20.19
C THR A 242 -3.86 18.60 -21.42
N ARG A 243 -4.11 19.20 -22.58
CA ARG A 243 -3.33 18.95 -23.82
C ARG A 243 -1.89 19.46 -23.76
N ASP A 244 -1.64 20.46 -22.90
CA ASP A 244 -0.43 21.28 -22.86
C ASP A 244 0.18 21.42 -21.45
N ARG A 245 -0.60 21.16 -20.39
CA ARG A 245 -0.22 21.46 -19.00
C ARG A 245 -0.49 20.29 -18.06
N THR A 246 0.37 20.14 -17.05
CA THR A 246 0.15 19.21 -15.93
C THR A 246 -0.87 19.82 -14.95
N LEU A 247 -1.73 18.99 -14.35
CA LEU A 247 -2.70 19.40 -13.33
C LEU A 247 -2.48 18.72 -11.97
N MET A 248 -2.14 17.43 -11.97
CA MET A 248 -1.98 16.66 -10.74
C MET A 248 -0.99 15.52 -10.92
N ILE A 249 -0.17 15.30 -9.90
CA ILE A 249 0.71 14.14 -9.77
C ILE A 249 0.49 13.50 -8.38
N ASP A 250 0.48 12.17 -8.34
CA ASP A 250 0.54 11.37 -7.11
C ASP A 250 1.50 10.19 -7.38
N VAL A 251 2.60 10.10 -6.62
CA VAL A 251 3.62 9.05 -6.77
C VAL A 251 3.76 8.27 -5.47
N GLN A 252 3.89 6.96 -5.62
CA GLN A 252 4.48 6.05 -4.64
C GLN A 252 5.62 5.29 -5.34
N ALA A 253 6.80 5.23 -4.74
CA ALA A 253 7.98 4.62 -5.35
C ALA A 253 8.89 3.96 -4.31
N ARG A 254 9.72 3.02 -4.76
CA ARG A 254 10.77 2.37 -3.96
C ARG A 254 12.14 3.00 -4.26
N GLU A 255 12.33 4.25 -3.81
CA GLU A 255 13.57 5.01 -3.98
C GLU A 255 13.95 5.28 -5.45
N ILE A 256 13.01 5.80 -6.26
CA ILE A 256 13.28 6.15 -7.66
C ILE A 256 14.18 7.39 -7.77
N SER A 257 15.13 7.41 -8.71
CA SER A 257 15.97 8.58 -8.95
C SER A 257 15.17 9.75 -9.56
N GLU A 258 15.57 10.99 -9.26
CA GLU A 258 14.98 12.20 -9.84
C GLU A 258 14.95 12.15 -11.39
N LYS A 259 16.04 11.65 -12.02
CA LYS A 259 16.19 11.54 -13.48
C LYS A 259 15.24 10.52 -14.10
N ASP A 260 15.09 9.35 -13.47
CA ASP A 260 14.17 8.33 -13.97
C ASP A 260 12.72 8.78 -13.84
N LEU A 261 12.39 9.48 -12.75
CA LEU A 261 11.07 10.04 -12.54
C LEU A 261 10.77 11.12 -13.59
N GLU A 262 11.72 12.00 -13.89
CA GLU A 262 11.61 12.99 -14.97
C GLU A 262 11.31 12.33 -16.32
N ALA A 263 12.06 11.28 -16.68
CA ALA A 263 11.80 10.48 -17.88
C ALA A 263 10.40 9.83 -17.86
N GLY A 264 9.97 9.30 -16.72
CA GLY A 264 8.63 8.73 -16.52
C GLY A 264 7.51 9.77 -16.73
N LEU A 265 7.68 11.00 -16.23
CA LEU A 265 6.73 12.09 -16.42
C LEU A 265 6.65 12.55 -17.88
N LYS A 266 7.80 12.71 -18.55
CA LYS A 266 7.88 13.07 -19.98
C LYS A 266 7.24 12.02 -20.90
N LEU A 267 7.28 10.74 -20.49
CA LEU A 267 6.57 9.65 -21.18
C LEU A 267 5.08 9.56 -20.80
N ALA A 268 4.70 9.91 -19.57
CA ALA A 268 3.31 9.88 -19.11
C ALA A 268 2.42 10.91 -19.83
N HIS A 269 2.93 12.11 -20.08
CA HIS A 269 2.16 13.21 -20.68
C HIS A 269 1.53 12.85 -22.05
N PRO A 270 2.29 12.45 -23.10
CA PRO A 270 1.71 12.14 -24.40
C PRO A 270 0.72 10.95 -24.37
N GLU A 271 0.92 9.97 -23.48
CA GLU A 271 -0.02 8.86 -23.32
C GLU A 271 -1.31 9.29 -22.59
N ALA A 272 -1.22 10.17 -21.59
CA ALA A 272 -2.39 10.74 -20.92
C ALA A 272 -3.23 11.61 -21.87
N VAL A 273 -2.59 12.39 -22.75
CA VAL A 273 -3.26 13.21 -23.77
C VAL A 273 -4.12 12.37 -24.73
N LYS A 274 -3.83 11.09 -24.96
CA LYS A 274 -4.67 10.20 -25.81
C LYS A 274 -6.10 10.05 -25.28
N TYR A 275 -6.36 10.27 -24.00
CA TYR A 275 -7.72 10.27 -23.44
C TYR A 275 -8.55 11.49 -23.87
N ILE A 276 -7.94 12.58 -24.33
CA ILE A 276 -8.63 13.87 -24.60
C ILE A 276 -9.48 13.81 -25.86
N ASP A 277 -8.91 13.42 -26.99
CA ASP A 277 -9.59 13.47 -28.29
C ASP A 277 -10.85 12.57 -28.35
N PRO A 278 -10.88 11.35 -27.78
CA PRO A 278 -12.11 10.55 -27.68
C PRO A 278 -13.22 11.20 -26.84
N GLN A 279 -12.87 11.94 -25.78
CA GLN A 279 -13.87 12.65 -24.96
C GLN A 279 -14.51 13.81 -25.73
N ILE A 280 -13.70 14.53 -26.53
CA ILE A 280 -14.18 15.61 -27.40
C ILE A 280 -15.15 15.04 -28.45
N ARG A 281 -14.76 13.98 -29.17
CA ARG A 281 -15.64 13.33 -30.17
C ARG A 281 -16.94 12.79 -29.57
N LEU A 282 -16.91 12.26 -28.34
CA LEU A 282 -18.12 11.83 -27.64
C LEU A 282 -19.02 13.03 -27.28
N ALA A 283 -18.42 14.15 -26.86
CA ALA A 283 -19.12 15.40 -26.55
C ALA A 283 -19.72 16.08 -27.79
N GLU A 284 -19.05 16.02 -28.94
CA GLU A 284 -19.59 16.49 -30.23
C GLU A 284 -20.83 15.69 -30.66
N LYS A 285 -20.86 14.37 -30.38
CA LYS A 285 -21.98 13.48 -30.72
C LYS A 285 -23.17 13.57 -29.78
N ALA A 286 -22.94 13.75 -28.47
CA ALA A 286 -23.97 13.55 -27.45
C ALA A 286 -23.99 14.63 -26.34
N GLY A 287 -23.15 15.67 -26.44
CA GLY A 287 -23.02 16.71 -25.44
C GLY A 287 -24.16 17.73 -25.44
N LYS A 288 -24.44 18.28 -24.27
CA LYS A 288 -25.41 19.36 -24.09
C LYS A 288 -24.75 20.71 -24.37
N LYS A 289 -25.51 21.67 -24.90
CA LYS A 289 -25.05 23.07 -25.00
C LYS A 289 -24.71 23.57 -23.60
N LYS A 290 -23.50 24.11 -23.42
CA LYS A 290 -23.07 24.75 -22.17
C LYS A 290 -24.04 25.89 -21.84
N LYS A 291 -24.54 25.90 -20.60
CA LYS A 291 -25.43 26.96 -20.10
C LYS A 291 -24.60 28.21 -19.85
N GLU A 292 -25.18 29.38 -20.11
CA GLU A 292 -24.58 30.67 -19.75
C GLU A 292 -24.79 30.94 -18.25
N TYR A 293 -23.73 31.41 -17.57
CA TYR A 293 -23.72 31.65 -16.14
C TYR A 293 -23.21 33.06 -15.84
N LYS A 294 -23.85 33.74 -14.89
CA LYS A 294 -23.37 35.02 -14.36
C LYS A 294 -22.26 34.75 -13.34
N LEU A 295 -21.01 34.91 -13.75
CA LEU A 295 -19.87 34.79 -12.84
C LEU A 295 -19.91 35.92 -11.80
N SER A 296 -19.72 35.57 -10.53
CA SER A 296 -19.61 36.55 -9.45
C SER A 296 -18.18 37.06 -9.37
N MET A 297 -17.92 38.17 -10.06
CA MET A 297 -16.61 38.84 -10.12
C MET A 297 -16.69 40.21 -9.42
N ILE A 298 -15.57 40.63 -8.82
CA ILE A 298 -15.41 41.97 -8.25
C ILE A 298 -15.27 42.97 -9.41
N SER A 299 -15.91 44.13 -9.33
CA SER A 299 -15.75 45.19 -10.34
C SER A 299 -14.35 45.83 -10.25
N ASP A 300 -13.70 46.06 -11.39
CA ASP A 300 -12.31 46.58 -11.41
C ASP A 300 -12.18 47.93 -10.68
N ARG A 301 -13.24 48.77 -10.75
CA ARG A 301 -13.34 50.03 -10.02
C ARG A 301 -13.27 49.84 -8.50
N THR A 302 -14.02 48.89 -7.96
CA THR A 302 -14.01 48.56 -6.53
C THR A 302 -12.68 47.94 -6.12
N LEU A 303 -12.10 47.07 -6.96
CA LEU A 303 -10.81 46.47 -6.67
C LEU A 303 -9.69 47.51 -6.59
N GLU A 304 -9.60 48.43 -7.56
CA GLU A 304 -8.56 49.47 -7.58
C GLU A 304 -8.76 50.50 -6.46
N LYS A 305 -10.02 50.83 -6.11
CA LYS A 305 -10.33 51.66 -4.93
C LYS A 305 -9.80 51.02 -3.65
N ILE A 306 -10.16 49.76 -3.38
CA ILE A 306 -9.73 49.03 -2.18
C ILE A 306 -8.20 48.87 -2.17
N ARG A 307 -7.59 48.58 -3.32
CA ARG A 307 -6.15 48.53 -3.50
C ARG A 307 -5.47 49.82 -3.06
N SER A 308 -5.93 50.98 -3.55
CA SER A 308 -5.33 52.28 -3.20
C SER A 308 -5.33 52.60 -1.69
N LEU A 309 -6.26 52.00 -0.93
CA LEU A 309 -6.38 52.16 0.52
C LEU A 309 -5.59 51.10 1.32
N ALA A 310 -5.32 49.93 0.74
CA ALA A 310 -4.82 48.75 1.45
C ALA A 310 -3.41 48.29 1.04
N GLU A 311 -2.96 48.56 -0.19
CA GLU A 311 -1.71 48.00 -0.76
C GLU A 311 -0.47 48.37 0.07
N ALA A 312 -0.23 49.66 0.35
CA ALA A 312 0.93 50.09 1.13
C ALA A 312 0.90 49.65 2.62
N PRO A 313 -0.24 49.70 3.34
CA PRO A 313 -0.34 49.10 4.67
C PRO A 313 -0.06 47.58 4.68
N ILE A 314 -0.55 46.84 3.67
CA ILE A 314 -0.28 45.41 3.52
C ILE A 314 1.21 45.17 3.27
N GLU A 315 1.82 45.91 2.35
CA GLU A 315 3.25 45.81 2.02
C GLU A 315 4.14 46.08 3.25
N ALA A 316 3.79 47.08 4.07
CA ALA A 316 4.50 47.36 5.32
C ALA A 316 4.48 46.19 6.31
N VAL A 317 3.32 45.54 6.50
CA VAL A 317 3.19 44.37 7.40
C VAL A 317 4.05 43.19 6.95
N PHE A 318 4.22 42.99 5.63
CA PHE A 318 5.08 41.91 5.13
C PHE A 318 6.56 42.30 5.06
N THR A 319 6.88 43.59 4.98
CA THR A 319 8.27 44.09 4.98
C THR A 319 8.92 43.92 6.34
N ASP A 320 8.15 44.05 7.42
CA ASP A 320 8.61 43.85 8.80
C ASP A 320 8.65 42.36 9.17
N SER A 321 9.85 41.81 9.31
CA SER A 321 10.09 40.42 9.69
C SER A 321 9.81 40.11 11.17
N THR A 322 9.51 41.11 12.01
CA THR A 322 9.20 40.89 13.43
C THR A 322 7.84 40.27 13.66
N TYR A 323 6.89 40.46 12.75
CA TYR A 323 5.55 39.88 12.87
C TYR A 323 5.58 38.34 12.71
N GLY A 324 5.17 37.62 13.75
CA GLY A 324 4.84 36.19 13.72
C GLY A 324 3.48 35.91 13.09
N LYS A 325 3.14 34.63 12.93
CA LYS A 325 1.93 34.17 12.22
C LYS A 325 0.63 34.85 12.68
N PHE A 326 0.36 34.88 13.99
CA PHE A 326 -0.87 35.44 14.55
C PHE A 326 -0.88 36.98 14.49
N GLU A 327 0.27 37.61 14.72
CA GLU A 327 0.43 39.07 14.73
C GLU A 327 0.24 39.66 13.33
N ARG A 328 0.71 38.98 12.27
CA ARG A 328 0.35 39.30 10.87
C ARG A 328 -1.16 39.23 10.65
N GLY A 329 -1.82 38.21 11.19
CA GLY A 329 -3.28 38.06 11.13
C GLY A 329 -4.00 39.27 11.73
N GLU A 330 -3.68 39.62 12.97
CA GLU A 330 -4.25 40.79 13.63
C GLU A 330 -3.96 42.11 12.89
N ALA A 331 -2.76 42.27 12.33
CA ALA A 331 -2.40 43.46 11.56
C ALA A 331 -3.25 43.58 10.29
N LEU A 332 -3.47 42.48 9.56
CA LEU A 332 -4.35 42.44 8.39
C LEU A 332 -5.82 42.67 8.75
N ASP A 333 -6.29 42.19 9.91
CA ASP A 333 -7.65 42.47 10.40
C ASP A 333 -7.82 43.95 10.78
N LYS A 334 -6.81 44.57 11.41
CA LYS A 334 -6.78 46.01 11.70
C LYS A 334 -6.82 46.84 10.41
N ILE A 335 -6.06 46.45 9.38
CA ILE A 335 -6.12 47.08 8.04
C ILE A 335 -7.53 46.91 7.43
N THR A 336 -8.11 45.72 7.51
CA THR A 336 -9.45 45.42 7.00
C THR A 336 -10.51 46.28 7.67
N GLN A 337 -10.45 46.46 8.99
CA GLN A 337 -11.34 47.35 9.74
C GLN A 337 -11.15 48.82 9.37
N ALA A 338 -9.91 49.28 9.17
CA ALA A 338 -9.64 50.66 8.76
C ALA A 338 -10.14 50.98 7.34
N VAL A 339 -10.02 50.04 6.40
CA VAL A 339 -10.60 50.18 5.05
C VAL A 339 -12.13 50.13 5.12
N LYS A 340 -12.71 49.24 5.94
CA LYS A 340 -14.16 49.14 6.15
C LYS A 340 -14.75 50.46 6.66
N ALA A 341 -14.14 51.07 7.67
CA ALA A 341 -14.60 52.35 8.23
C ALA A 341 -14.65 53.46 7.17
N LYS A 342 -13.61 53.59 6.33
CA LYS A 342 -13.60 54.55 5.21
C LYS A 342 -14.71 54.30 4.18
N LEU A 343 -14.99 53.02 3.86
CA LEU A 343 -16.06 52.68 2.93
C LEU A 343 -17.47 52.89 3.53
N GLU A 344 -17.61 52.75 4.85
CA GLU A 344 -18.83 53.11 5.59
C GLU A 344 -19.04 54.64 5.62
N GLU A 345 -17.99 55.43 5.86
CA GLU A 345 -18.02 56.90 5.75
C GLU A 345 -18.44 57.38 4.35
N GLU A 346 -17.95 56.71 3.30
CA GLU A 346 -18.32 56.99 1.91
C GLU A 346 -19.66 56.38 1.46
N SER A 347 -20.34 55.62 2.31
CA SER A 347 -21.61 54.91 2.03
C SER A 347 -21.56 53.98 0.80
N ASP A 348 -20.43 53.29 0.59
CA ASP A 348 -20.19 52.41 -0.57
C ASP A 348 -20.60 50.96 -0.29
N GLU A 349 -21.91 50.68 -0.39
CA GLU A 349 -22.48 49.35 -0.16
C GLU A 349 -21.95 48.28 -1.14
N GLU A 350 -21.59 48.63 -2.38
CA GLU A 350 -21.03 47.66 -3.35
C GLU A 350 -19.67 47.16 -2.86
N SER A 351 -18.77 48.10 -2.52
CA SER A 351 -17.43 47.76 -2.03
C SER A 351 -17.44 47.05 -0.68
N LEU A 352 -18.37 47.39 0.22
CA LEU A 352 -18.52 46.73 1.52
C LEU A 352 -18.91 45.25 1.40
N ASN A 353 -19.80 44.90 0.46
CA ASN A 353 -20.24 43.52 0.26
C ASN A 353 -19.14 42.58 -0.26
N VAL A 354 -18.17 43.10 -1.01
CA VAL A 354 -17.05 42.32 -1.58
C VAL A 354 -15.73 42.49 -0.82
N LEU A 355 -15.71 43.35 0.21
CA LEU A 355 -14.49 43.81 0.90
C LEU A 355 -13.53 42.66 1.32
N PRO A 356 -13.97 41.55 1.94
CA PRO A 356 -13.05 40.49 2.35
C PRO A 356 -12.33 39.83 1.16
N LYS A 357 -13.04 39.60 0.05
CA LYS A 357 -12.49 39.02 -1.18
C LYS A 357 -11.58 40.00 -1.91
N ALA A 358 -11.92 41.29 -1.90
CA ALA A 358 -11.12 42.34 -2.52
C ALA A 358 -9.79 42.52 -1.77
N ILE A 359 -9.80 42.59 -0.44
CA ILE A 359 -8.58 42.67 0.38
C ILE A 359 -7.71 41.42 0.20
N ASP A 360 -8.29 40.22 0.18
CA ASP A 360 -7.52 39.00 -0.11
C ASP A 360 -6.90 39.03 -1.52
N THR A 361 -7.62 39.54 -2.51
CA THR A 361 -7.10 39.70 -3.88
C THR A 361 -5.94 40.70 -3.94
N VAL A 362 -6.04 41.83 -3.23
CA VAL A 362 -4.94 42.82 -3.11
C VAL A 362 -3.76 42.19 -2.39
N ARG A 363 -3.97 41.58 -1.21
CA ARG A 363 -2.96 40.83 -0.44
C ARG A 363 -2.21 39.83 -1.31
N LYS A 364 -2.94 39.03 -2.10
CA LYS A 364 -2.35 38.06 -3.04
C LYS A 364 -1.50 38.75 -4.10
N LYS A 365 -1.95 39.85 -4.71
CA LYS A 365 -1.17 40.59 -5.71
C LYS A 365 0.11 41.19 -5.11
N THR A 366 0.02 41.91 -3.98
CA THR A 366 1.16 42.57 -3.32
C THR A 366 2.26 41.58 -2.95
N ILE A 367 1.91 40.48 -2.27
CA ILE A 367 2.89 39.47 -1.82
C ILE A 367 3.57 38.78 -3.00
N ARG A 368 2.81 38.44 -4.05
CA ARG A 368 3.37 37.77 -5.24
C ARG A 368 4.30 38.69 -6.03
N HIS A 369 3.91 39.96 -6.21
CA HIS A 369 4.77 40.96 -6.85
C HIS A 369 6.09 41.09 -6.10
N ARG A 370 6.05 41.14 -4.76
CA ARG A 370 7.25 41.20 -3.92
C ARG A 370 8.15 39.97 -4.06
N ILE A 371 7.59 38.76 -3.95
CA ILE A 371 8.36 37.50 -4.11
C ILE A 371 9.04 37.44 -5.48
N ILE A 372 8.35 37.83 -6.56
CA ILE A 372 8.91 37.82 -7.92
C ILE A 372 10.01 38.88 -8.10
N LYS A 373 9.77 40.11 -7.63
CA LYS A 373 10.64 41.28 -7.87
C LYS A 373 11.84 41.36 -6.93
N GLU A 374 11.65 41.09 -5.64
CA GLU A 374 12.68 41.21 -4.61
C GLU A 374 13.37 39.88 -4.29
N GLY A 375 12.71 38.74 -4.56
CA GLY A 375 13.20 37.42 -4.15
C GLY A 375 13.08 37.13 -2.65
N ILE A 376 12.51 38.05 -1.87
CA ILE A 376 12.36 37.95 -0.42
C ILE A 376 10.97 37.40 -0.06
N ARG A 377 10.93 36.48 0.91
CA ARG A 377 9.70 35.82 1.37
C ARG A 377 9.01 36.56 2.50
N VAL A 378 7.78 36.13 2.83
CA VAL A 378 6.92 36.75 3.86
C VAL A 378 7.45 36.63 5.29
N ASP A 379 8.49 35.81 5.52
CA ASP A 379 9.19 35.64 6.78
C ASP A 379 10.68 36.07 6.69
N GLY A 380 11.08 36.75 5.60
CA GLY A 380 12.44 37.22 5.38
C GLY A 380 13.42 36.19 4.82
N ARG A 381 13.03 34.92 4.68
CA ARG A 381 13.89 33.87 4.11
C ARG A 381 14.19 34.08 2.62
N GLN A 382 15.28 33.44 2.17
CA GLN A 382 15.57 33.24 0.75
C GLN A 382 14.65 32.17 0.14
N LEU A 383 14.57 32.17 -1.20
CA LEU A 383 13.67 31.29 -1.97
C LEU A 383 13.93 29.79 -1.72
N ASP A 384 15.18 29.38 -1.55
CA ASP A 384 15.61 27.99 -1.39
C ASP A 384 15.80 27.55 0.08
N GLU A 385 15.63 28.46 1.03
CA GLU A 385 15.92 28.27 2.45
C GLU A 385 14.83 27.48 3.21
N VAL A 386 15.24 26.47 3.98
CA VAL A 386 14.37 25.67 4.87
C VAL A 386 14.26 26.32 6.24
N ARG A 387 13.08 26.27 6.89
CA ARG A 387 12.88 26.81 8.24
C ARG A 387 13.76 26.12 9.30
N PRO A 388 14.04 26.78 10.45
CA PRO A 388 14.72 26.16 11.58
C PRO A 388 14.12 24.80 11.97
N LEU A 389 14.99 23.81 12.18
CA LEU A 389 14.63 22.41 12.42
C LEU A 389 14.95 21.98 13.85
N TYR A 390 13.93 21.50 14.57
CA TYR A 390 14.06 20.80 15.84
C TYR A 390 13.62 19.35 15.68
N CYS A 391 14.42 18.43 16.20
CA CYS A 391 14.19 17.00 16.15
C CYS A 391 14.53 16.42 17.52
N GLU A 392 13.67 15.55 18.03
CA GLU A 392 13.81 14.86 19.31
C GLU A 392 13.24 13.45 19.18
N SER A 393 14.00 12.44 19.63
CA SER A 393 13.62 11.03 19.63
C SER A 393 13.39 10.50 21.05
N GLY A 394 12.41 9.61 21.23
CA GLY A 394 12.18 8.97 22.52
C GLY A 394 11.49 9.84 23.58
N THR A 395 10.77 10.89 23.16
CA THR A 395 10.00 11.83 24.01
C THR A 395 9.16 11.15 25.10
N TYR A 396 8.62 9.96 24.84
CA TYR A 396 7.79 9.20 25.79
C TYR A 396 8.30 7.77 26.02
N PRO A 397 9.07 7.50 27.10
CA PRO A 397 9.74 6.21 27.34
C PRO A 397 8.85 4.97 27.49
N ILE A 398 7.53 5.14 27.64
CA ILE A 398 6.55 4.04 27.75
C ILE A 398 6.06 3.57 26.37
N LEU A 399 6.08 4.45 25.37
CA LEU A 399 5.66 4.12 24.01
C LEU A 399 6.74 3.27 23.34
N HIS A 400 6.36 2.41 22.38
CA HIS A 400 7.34 1.57 21.71
C HIS A 400 8.35 2.41 20.91
N GLY A 401 7.88 3.48 20.27
CA GLY A 401 8.71 4.58 19.80
C GLY A 401 7.93 5.89 19.70
N SER A 402 8.64 7.01 19.78
CA SER A 402 8.09 8.36 19.76
C SER A 402 9.10 9.38 19.21
N SER A 403 8.60 10.47 18.64
CA SER A 403 9.44 11.61 18.26
C SER A 403 8.65 12.91 18.21
N LEU A 404 9.30 14.02 18.53
CA LEU A 404 8.82 15.36 18.26
C LEU A 404 9.63 15.98 17.11
N PHE A 405 8.95 16.40 16.05
CA PHE A 405 9.57 17.07 14.91
C PHE A 405 8.94 18.45 14.73
N SER A 406 9.76 19.50 14.74
CA SER A 406 9.34 20.88 14.44
C SER A 406 10.15 21.46 13.27
N ARG A 407 9.47 22.15 12.36
CA ARG A 407 10.05 22.93 11.25
C ARG A 407 9.40 24.30 11.22
N GLY A 408 10.08 25.30 11.79
CA GLY A 408 9.44 26.54 12.25
C GLY A 408 8.20 26.24 13.12
N ASP A 409 7.12 26.99 12.89
CA ASP A 409 5.85 26.85 13.61
C ASP A 409 5.02 25.59 13.22
N THR A 410 5.60 24.66 12.45
CA THR A 410 4.97 23.37 12.13
C THR A 410 5.56 22.28 13.01
N GLN A 411 4.75 21.73 13.93
CA GLN A 411 5.16 20.70 14.88
C GLN A 411 4.24 19.49 14.82
N VAL A 412 4.83 18.30 14.79
CA VAL A 412 4.12 17.02 14.88
C VAL A 412 4.72 16.14 15.97
N LEU A 413 3.85 15.52 16.77
CA LEU A 413 4.19 14.39 17.62
C LEU A 413 3.89 13.11 16.85
N CYS A 414 4.89 12.27 16.64
CA CYS A 414 4.71 10.95 16.02
C CYS A 414 4.97 9.86 17.07
N THR A 415 4.12 8.83 17.04
CA THR A 415 4.18 7.69 17.97
C THR A 415 4.02 6.39 17.20
N VAL A 416 4.73 5.35 17.63
CA VAL A 416 4.72 4.02 16.98
C VAL A 416 4.21 2.97 17.94
N THR A 417 3.27 2.16 17.45
CA THR A 417 2.75 0.98 18.13
C THR A 417 2.98 -0.27 17.29
N LEU A 418 3.75 -1.21 17.82
CA LEU A 418 3.91 -2.56 17.28
C LEU A 418 2.79 -3.48 17.78
N GLY A 419 2.28 -4.34 16.90
CA GLY A 419 1.22 -5.32 17.17
C GLY A 419 1.48 -6.66 16.48
N ALA A 420 0.64 -7.65 16.77
CA ALA A 420 0.73 -8.97 16.14
C ALA A 420 0.31 -8.89 14.66
N PRO A 421 0.73 -9.84 13.80
CA PRO A 421 0.19 -9.98 12.43
C PRO A 421 -1.34 -10.04 12.39
N GLY A 422 -1.97 -10.65 13.40
CA GLY A 422 -3.43 -10.70 13.54
C GLY A 422 -4.10 -9.35 13.87
N ASP A 423 -3.35 -8.34 14.30
CA ASP A 423 -3.85 -6.97 14.52
C ASP A 423 -3.81 -6.12 13.22
N ALA A 424 -3.36 -6.67 12.08
CA ALA A 424 -3.35 -5.99 10.78
C ALA A 424 -4.77 -5.61 10.32
N GLN A 425 -4.93 -4.41 9.77
CA GLN A 425 -6.22 -3.90 9.34
C GLN A 425 -6.72 -4.66 8.11
N ARG A 426 -7.92 -5.24 8.18
CA ARG A 426 -8.58 -5.85 7.02
C ARG A 426 -9.13 -4.77 6.09
N LEU A 427 -8.89 -4.92 4.79
CA LEU A 427 -9.37 -4.03 3.75
C LEU A 427 -10.49 -4.71 2.95
N ASP A 428 -11.72 -4.22 3.09
CA ASP A 428 -12.84 -4.59 2.20
C ASP A 428 -12.75 -3.77 0.88
N SER A 429 -11.67 -3.91 0.11
CA SER A 429 -11.51 -3.26 -1.21
C SER A 429 -11.77 -4.24 -2.35
N ILE A 430 -12.19 -3.72 -3.51
CA ILE A 430 -12.31 -4.50 -4.74
C ILE A 430 -10.93 -4.95 -5.26
N VAL A 431 -9.88 -4.15 -5.06
CA VAL A 431 -8.52 -4.42 -5.57
C VAL A 431 -7.44 -4.21 -4.51
N GLY A 432 -6.31 -4.90 -4.69
CA GLY A 432 -5.15 -4.79 -3.78
C GLY A 432 -5.15 -5.84 -2.66
N PRO A 433 -4.26 -5.68 -1.66
CA PRO A 433 -4.09 -6.66 -0.60
C PRO A 433 -5.31 -6.67 0.36
N PRO A 434 -5.74 -7.83 0.86
CA PRO A 434 -6.87 -7.94 1.80
C PRO A 434 -6.55 -7.44 3.20
N THR A 435 -5.27 -7.20 3.51
CA THR A 435 -4.77 -6.76 4.81
C THR A 435 -3.70 -5.69 4.67
N LYS A 436 -3.68 -4.77 5.63
CA LYS A 436 -2.78 -3.61 5.73
C LYS A 436 -1.96 -3.72 7.03
N ARG A 437 -0.71 -4.17 6.87
CA ARG A 437 0.30 -4.36 7.95
C ARG A 437 0.81 -3.03 8.52
N PHE A 438 0.96 -2.02 7.66
CA PHE A 438 1.44 -0.69 8.01
C PHE A 438 0.26 0.29 7.94
N MET A 439 0.01 1.00 9.03
CA MET A 439 -1.09 1.97 9.16
C MET A 439 -0.54 3.31 9.63
N LEU A 440 -0.81 4.40 8.90
CA LEU A 440 -0.54 5.75 9.39
C LEU A 440 -1.84 6.53 9.63
N HIS A 441 -2.10 6.85 10.89
CA HIS A 441 -3.22 7.71 11.29
C HIS A 441 -2.72 9.11 11.59
N TYR A 442 -3.08 10.05 10.72
CA TYR A 442 -2.82 11.48 10.86
C TYR A 442 -4.03 12.19 11.47
N SER A 443 -3.79 13.07 12.45
CA SER A 443 -4.84 13.85 13.14
C SER A 443 -4.47 15.34 13.14
N PHE A 444 -5.42 16.19 12.75
CA PHE A 444 -5.28 17.65 12.70
C PHE A 444 -6.25 18.31 13.69
N PRO A 445 -5.87 18.41 14.98
CA PRO A 445 -6.75 18.99 15.99
C PRO A 445 -6.89 20.51 15.81
N PRO A 446 -8.07 21.11 16.11
CA PRO A 446 -8.31 22.55 15.91
C PRO A 446 -7.34 23.48 16.64
N PHE A 447 -6.83 23.06 17.81
CA PHE A 447 -5.85 23.85 18.57
C PHE A 447 -4.54 24.09 17.81
N SER A 448 -4.18 23.24 16.84
CA SER A 448 -2.92 23.37 16.06
C SER A 448 -2.85 24.62 15.18
N ILE A 449 -3.99 25.28 14.99
CA ILE A 449 -4.13 26.58 14.30
C ILE A 449 -4.84 27.63 15.17
N ASN A 450 -5.02 27.37 16.47
CA ASN A 450 -5.76 28.20 17.43
C ASN A 450 -7.24 28.42 17.06
N GLU A 451 -7.92 27.39 16.52
CA GLU A 451 -9.35 27.44 16.17
C GLU A 451 -10.21 26.52 17.04
N VAL A 452 -11.53 26.77 17.05
CA VAL A 452 -12.53 25.88 17.67
C VAL A 452 -13.28 25.12 16.58
N GLY A 453 -13.09 23.80 16.53
CA GLY A 453 -13.68 22.92 15.51
C GLY A 453 -14.40 21.70 16.09
N LYS A 454 -15.44 21.23 15.38
CA LYS A 454 -16.13 19.97 15.73
C LYS A 454 -15.28 18.77 15.29
N ARG A 455 -14.91 17.89 16.22
CA ARG A 455 -14.36 16.57 15.85
C ARG A 455 -15.48 15.68 15.31
N GLY A 456 -15.33 15.23 14.07
CA GLY A 456 -16.29 14.38 13.35
C GLY A 456 -15.73 12.98 13.06
N GLY A 457 -16.29 12.33 12.03
CA GLY A 457 -15.72 11.11 11.45
C GLY A 457 -14.52 11.40 10.54
N LEU A 458 -14.14 10.42 9.71
CA LEU A 458 -12.97 10.50 8.81
C LEU A 458 -13.00 11.75 7.91
N ASN A 459 -12.07 12.68 8.15
CA ASN A 459 -11.89 13.85 7.33
C ASN A 459 -11.09 13.52 6.05
N ARG A 460 -11.60 13.92 4.88
CA ARG A 460 -10.94 13.73 3.58
C ARG A 460 -9.51 14.27 3.56
N ARG A 461 -9.23 15.40 4.23
CA ARG A 461 -7.87 15.98 4.27
C ARG A 461 -6.92 15.19 5.16
N GLU A 462 -7.37 14.79 6.34
CA GLU A 462 -6.56 14.01 7.29
C GLU A 462 -6.19 12.65 6.70
N VAL A 463 -7.15 11.95 6.10
CA VAL A 463 -6.90 10.70 5.35
C VAL A 463 -5.89 10.93 4.23
N GLY A 464 -6.09 11.95 3.39
CA GLY A 464 -5.19 12.23 2.27
C GLY A 464 -3.75 12.57 2.69
N HIS A 465 -3.56 13.25 3.82
CA HIS A 465 -2.23 13.53 4.39
C HIS A 465 -1.62 12.27 5.04
N GLY A 466 -2.43 11.49 5.75
CA GLY A 466 -2.03 10.22 6.34
C GLY A 466 -1.51 9.24 5.30
N THR A 467 -2.29 8.98 4.25
CA THR A 467 -1.89 8.06 3.17
C THR A 467 -0.67 8.57 2.39
N LEU A 468 -0.47 9.89 2.22
CA LEU A 468 0.75 10.42 1.60
C LEU A 468 2.00 10.08 2.44
N ALA A 469 1.95 10.32 3.75
CA ALA A 469 3.05 9.96 4.63
C ALA A 469 3.23 8.44 4.74
N GLU A 470 2.13 7.67 4.68
CA GLU A 470 2.15 6.22 4.65
C GLU A 470 2.90 5.68 3.42
N LYS A 471 2.58 6.17 2.22
CA LYS A 471 3.28 5.84 0.97
C LYS A 471 4.78 6.08 1.08
N ALA A 472 5.18 7.22 1.65
CA ALA A 472 6.58 7.62 1.79
C ALA A 472 7.38 6.71 2.74
N LEU A 473 6.78 6.31 3.87
CA LEU A 473 7.45 5.49 4.90
C LEU A 473 7.40 3.99 4.58
N LEU A 474 6.37 3.52 3.89
CA LEU A 474 6.24 2.12 3.49
C LEU A 474 7.40 1.65 2.58
N ALA A 475 8.01 2.56 1.82
CA ALA A 475 9.13 2.27 0.93
C ALA A 475 10.43 1.83 1.64
N VAL A 476 10.63 2.25 2.91
CA VAL A 476 11.83 1.88 3.72
C VAL A 476 11.54 0.84 4.79
N LEU A 477 10.27 0.42 4.93
CA LEU A 477 9.85 -0.57 5.91
C LEU A 477 10.39 -1.97 5.55
N PRO A 478 10.95 -2.73 6.51
CA PRO A 478 11.43 -4.08 6.24
C PRO A 478 10.32 -5.04 5.75
N PRO A 479 10.68 -6.08 4.95
CA PRO A 479 9.77 -7.16 4.56
C PRO A 479 9.04 -7.81 5.75
N GLU A 480 7.93 -8.49 5.48
CA GLU A 480 7.15 -9.15 6.53
C GLU A 480 7.86 -10.39 7.11
N ASP A 481 8.65 -11.10 6.30
CA ASP A 481 9.46 -12.23 6.75
C ASP A 481 10.56 -11.79 7.73
N ASP A 482 11.20 -10.65 7.48
CA ASP A 482 12.28 -10.09 8.31
C ASP A 482 11.74 -9.38 9.57
N PHE A 483 10.58 -8.73 9.47
CA PHE A 483 9.95 -7.99 10.55
C PHE A 483 8.44 -8.30 10.64
N PRO A 484 8.05 -9.47 11.21
CA PRO A 484 6.69 -10.00 11.21
C PRO A 484 5.76 -9.31 12.22
N TYR A 485 5.78 -7.97 12.26
CA TYR A 485 4.94 -7.14 13.11
C TYR A 485 3.98 -6.30 12.28
N THR A 486 2.79 -6.08 12.83
CA THR A 486 1.90 -5.00 12.42
C THR A 486 2.42 -3.70 13.02
N VAL A 487 2.48 -2.63 12.23
CA VAL A 487 3.04 -1.35 12.63
C VAL A 487 2.01 -0.25 12.44
N ARG A 488 1.69 0.46 13.52
CA ARG A 488 0.79 1.61 13.51
C ARG A 488 1.57 2.87 13.89
N VAL A 489 1.60 3.84 13.00
CA VAL A 489 2.11 5.19 13.24
C VAL A 489 0.92 6.11 13.53
N ASN A 490 0.97 6.84 14.64
CA ASN A 490 0.01 7.88 14.98
C ASN A 490 0.75 9.23 14.91
N SER A 491 0.28 10.14 14.07
CA SER A 491 0.82 11.50 13.94
C SER A 491 -0.23 12.51 14.37
N GLU A 492 0.09 13.26 15.42
CA GLU A 492 -0.74 14.33 15.95
C GLU A 492 -0.08 15.67 15.67
N VAL A 493 -0.75 16.52 14.90
CA VAL A 493 -0.26 17.86 14.59
C VAL A 493 -0.46 18.75 15.82
N MET A 494 0.64 19.23 16.39
CA MET A 494 0.63 20.09 17.58
C MET A 494 0.59 21.57 17.21
N ALA A 495 1.28 21.96 16.15
CA ALA A 495 1.24 23.29 15.56
C ALA A 495 1.35 23.17 14.03
N SER A 496 0.72 24.09 13.28
CA SER A 496 0.68 24.03 11.82
C SER A 496 0.90 25.39 11.17
N ASP A 497 2.02 25.54 10.46
CA ASP A 497 2.24 26.68 9.56
C ASP A 497 2.91 26.31 8.22
N GLY A 498 2.73 25.07 7.74
CA GLY A 498 3.17 24.68 6.39
C GLY A 498 3.56 23.22 6.27
N SER A 499 2.82 22.47 5.44
CA SER A 499 3.09 21.07 5.08
C SER A 499 3.35 20.13 6.26
N THR A 500 2.37 20.08 7.18
CA THR A 500 2.32 19.13 8.30
C THR A 500 2.42 17.68 7.86
N SER A 501 1.95 17.31 6.67
CA SER A 501 2.10 15.95 6.12
C SER A 501 3.55 15.57 5.83
N MET A 502 4.39 16.54 5.42
CA MET A 502 5.83 16.31 5.26
C MET A 502 6.55 16.29 6.61
N ALA A 503 6.12 17.09 7.58
CA ALA A 503 6.58 16.96 8.97
C ALA A 503 6.25 15.56 9.55
N THR A 504 5.05 15.02 9.26
CA THR A 504 4.65 13.65 9.62
C THR A 504 5.54 12.57 9.00
N VAL A 505 6.07 12.78 7.79
CA VAL A 505 7.07 11.86 7.21
C VAL A 505 8.36 11.87 8.04
N CYS A 506 8.91 13.05 8.32
CA CYS A 506 10.15 13.18 9.09
C CYS A 506 10.02 12.61 10.51
N GLY A 507 8.99 13.04 11.26
CA GLY A 507 8.69 12.52 12.59
C GLY A 507 8.37 11.02 12.57
N GLY A 508 7.56 10.56 11.62
CA GLY A 508 7.27 9.13 11.45
C GLY A 508 8.53 8.30 11.22
N SER A 509 9.46 8.77 10.39
CA SER A 509 10.74 8.10 10.14
C SER A 509 11.59 7.99 11.41
N MET A 510 11.71 9.07 12.20
CA MET A 510 12.42 9.04 13.49
C MET A 510 11.74 8.11 14.50
N ALA A 511 10.41 8.18 14.64
CA ALA A 511 9.67 7.34 15.58
C ALA A 511 9.72 5.83 15.22
N LEU A 512 9.88 5.46 13.93
CA LEU A 512 10.10 4.08 13.51
C LEU A 512 11.51 3.58 13.92
N MET A 513 12.55 4.42 13.79
CA MET A 513 13.89 4.10 14.29
C MET A 513 13.95 4.05 15.81
N ASP A 514 13.26 4.97 16.49
CA ASP A 514 13.11 4.99 17.95
C ASP A 514 12.46 3.69 18.46
N ALA A 515 11.48 3.17 17.71
CA ALA A 515 10.83 1.88 17.96
C ALA A 515 11.70 0.64 17.66
N GLY A 516 12.97 0.82 17.30
CA GLY A 516 13.89 -0.27 16.95
C GLY A 516 13.51 -1.06 15.71
N ILE A 517 12.67 -0.50 14.84
CA ILE A 517 12.31 -1.13 13.57
C ILE A 517 13.51 -1.00 12.63
N PRO A 518 14.01 -2.09 12.01
CA PRO A 518 15.13 -2.05 11.09
C PRO A 518 14.69 -1.49 9.72
N VAL A 519 14.38 -0.19 9.69
CA VAL A 519 14.15 0.58 8.46
C VAL A 519 15.47 0.75 7.70
N ARG A 520 15.40 0.80 6.37
CA ARG A 520 16.60 0.80 5.51
C ARG A 520 17.38 2.11 5.60
N GLU A 521 16.68 3.25 5.56
CA GLU A 521 17.23 4.61 5.66
C GLU A 521 16.18 5.55 6.26
N HIS A 522 16.59 6.76 6.63
CA HIS A 522 15.67 7.86 6.94
C HIS A 522 14.92 8.34 5.69
N VAL A 523 13.67 8.75 5.89
CA VAL A 523 12.85 9.43 4.87
C VAL A 523 12.48 10.81 5.40
N ALA A 524 12.83 11.84 4.64
CA ALA A 524 12.42 13.21 4.91
C ALA A 524 11.44 13.70 3.83
N GLY A 525 10.57 14.63 4.21
CA GLY A 525 9.63 15.29 3.32
C GLY A 525 9.85 16.80 3.27
N VAL A 526 9.77 17.39 2.08
CA VAL A 526 9.77 18.84 1.87
C VAL A 526 8.59 19.24 0.98
N SER A 527 8.12 20.47 1.13
CA SER A 527 7.12 21.08 0.25
C SER A 527 7.74 22.22 -0.53
N VAL A 528 7.59 22.19 -1.84
CA VAL A 528 8.01 23.24 -2.76
C VAL A 528 6.76 23.93 -3.30
N GLY A 529 6.81 25.25 -3.43
CA GLY A 529 5.75 26.05 -4.04
C GLY A 529 6.23 26.75 -5.30
N LEU A 530 5.26 27.28 -6.05
CA LEU A 530 5.50 28.12 -7.22
C LEU A 530 4.65 29.38 -7.12
N VAL A 531 5.26 30.52 -7.42
CA VAL A 531 4.57 31.79 -7.67
C VAL A 531 4.84 32.20 -9.11
N THR A 532 3.80 32.35 -9.91
CA THR A 532 3.89 32.70 -11.34
C THR A 532 3.33 34.10 -11.62
N GLU A 533 3.87 34.78 -12.63
CA GLU A 533 3.20 35.89 -13.29
C GLU A 533 2.64 35.40 -14.63
N VAL A 534 1.32 35.45 -14.79
CA VAL A 534 0.61 34.92 -15.95
C VAL A 534 0.01 36.08 -16.73
N ASP A 535 0.27 36.14 -18.03
CA ASP A 535 -0.41 37.08 -18.93
C ASP A 535 -1.92 36.75 -18.99
N PRO A 536 -2.82 37.66 -18.59
CA PRO A 536 -4.27 37.43 -18.61
C PRO A 536 -4.84 37.13 -20.00
N SER A 537 -4.15 37.53 -21.08
CA SER A 537 -4.64 37.42 -22.45
C SER A 537 -4.24 36.12 -23.15
N THR A 538 -3.01 35.65 -22.95
CA THR A 538 -2.51 34.38 -23.51
C THR A 538 -2.59 33.20 -22.54
N GLY A 539 -2.70 33.46 -21.23
CA GLY A 539 -2.63 32.44 -20.19
C GLY A 539 -1.25 31.78 -20.07
N MET A 540 -0.20 32.39 -20.64
CA MET A 540 1.19 31.94 -20.54
C MET A 540 1.88 32.53 -19.29
N ILE A 541 2.85 31.79 -18.75
CA ILE A 541 3.69 32.23 -17.64
C ILE A 541 4.82 33.09 -18.21
N ASN A 542 4.93 34.34 -17.75
CA ASN A 542 5.97 35.29 -18.13
C ASN A 542 7.21 35.18 -17.24
N ASP A 543 7.00 35.04 -15.93
CA ASP A 543 8.05 34.90 -14.92
C ASP A 543 7.55 34.01 -13.77
N TYR A 544 8.47 33.38 -13.02
CA TYR A 544 8.13 32.55 -11.86
C TYR A 544 9.27 32.45 -10.83
N ARG A 545 8.89 32.16 -9.58
CA ARG A 545 9.82 31.81 -8.49
C ARG A 545 9.40 30.49 -7.84
N ILE A 546 10.38 29.62 -7.63
CA ILE A 546 10.25 28.36 -6.90
C ILE A 546 10.58 28.63 -5.42
N LEU A 547 9.78 28.10 -4.50
CA LEU A 547 9.92 28.32 -3.05
C LEU A 547 10.13 26.99 -2.31
N THR A 548 11.21 26.84 -1.55
CA THR A 548 11.47 25.65 -0.72
C THR A 548 10.89 25.81 0.68
N ASP A 549 10.29 24.75 1.22
CA ASP A 549 9.62 24.72 2.53
C ASP A 549 8.63 25.88 2.73
N ILE A 550 7.56 25.84 1.94
CA ILE A 550 6.49 26.85 1.97
C ILE A 550 5.70 26.91 3.28
N LEU A 551 5.36 28.14 3.68
CA LEU A 551 4.41 28.43 4.75
C LEU A 551 2.96 28.16 4.33
N GLY A 552 2.06 28.06 5.31
CA GLY A 552 0.61 27.97 5.05
C GLY A 552 0.05 29.18 4.27
N LEU A 553 0.61 30.37 4.51
CA LEU A 553 0.26 31.58 3.74
C LEU A 553 0.82 31.52 2.30
N GLU A 554 2.05 31.03 2.11
CA GLU A 554 2.68 30.92 0.80
C GLU A 554 2.00 29.85 -0.06
N ASP A 555 1.56 28.73 0.52
CA ASP A 555 0.64 27.80 -0.14
C ASP A 555 -0.62 28.54 -0.60
N HIS A 556 -1.39 29.14 0.32
CA HIS A 556 -2.66 29.80 0.02
C HIS A 556 -2.58 30.80 -1.15
N LEU A 557 -1.50 31.57 -1.21
CA LEU A 557 -1.28 32.61 -2.22
C LEU A 557 -0.53 32.13 -3.47
N GLY A 558 0.20 31.03 -3.39
CA GLY A 558 0.91 30.39 -4.50
C GLY A 558 -0.01 29.70 -5.50
N ASP A 559 0.60 29.16 -6.54
CA ASP A 559 -0.08 28.45 -7.64
C ASP A 559 0.09 26.94 -7.56
N MET A 560 1.10 26.48 -6.84
CA MET A 560 1.53 25.09 -6.77
C MET A 560 1.89 24.70 -5.34
N ASP A 561 1.50 23.50 -4.94
CA ASP A 561 1.87 22.83 -3.70
C ASP A 561 2.44 21.45 -4.05
N PHE A 562 3.76 21.38 -4.14
CA PHE A 562 4.54 20.20 -4.55
C PHE A 562 5.19 19.55 -3.34
N LYS A 563 4.56 18.50 -2.79
CA LYS A 563 5.09 17.72 -1.67
C LYS A 563 5.90 16.56 -2.21
N ILE A 564 7.09 16.37 -1.66
CA ILE A 564 8.04 15.35 -2.12
C ILE A 564 8.81 14.78 -0.92
N ALA A 565 8.82 13.46 -0.85
CA ALA A 565 9.45 12.68 0.21
C ALA A 565 10.38 11.62 -0.37
N GLY A 566 11.46 11.31 0.34
CA GLY A 566 12.47 10.37 -0.12
C GLY A 566 13.62 10.16 0.86
N THR A 567 14.49 9.23 0.50
CA THR A 567 15.77 8.94 1.15
C THR A 567 16.89 9.77 0.49
N ARG A 568 18.16 9.48 0.81
CA ARG A 568 19.30 10.03 0.07
C ARG A 568 19.44 9.39 -1.33
N LYS A 569 19.00 8.14 -1.49
CA LYS A 569 19.07 7.37 -2.75
C LYS A 569 18.02 7.78 -3.78
N GLY A 570 16.84 8.20 -3.33
CA GLY A 570 15.77 8.58 -4.24
C GLY A 570 14.45 8.91 -3.57
N ILE A 571 13.43 9.11 -4.41
CA ILE A 571 12.08 9.55 -4.05
C ILE A 571 11.23 8.34 -3.65
N THR A 572 10.44 8.49 -2.59
CA THR A 572 9.48 7.47 -2.12
C THR A 572 8.03 7.88 -2.31
N ALA A 573 7.70 9.18 -2.24
CA ALA A 573 6.37 9.68 -2.56
C ALA A 573 6.37 11.13 -3.07
N ILE A 574 5.38 11.47 -3.91
CA ILE A 574 5.09 12.84 -4.35
C ILE A 574 3.59 13.08 -4.32
N GLN A 575 3.19 14.30 -3.98
CA GLN A 575 1.86 14.82 -4.21
C GLN A 575 1.96 16.25 -4.75
N LEU A 576 1.58 16.44 -6.01
CA LEU A 576 1.52 17.75 -6.66
C LEU A 576 0.08 18.21 -6.78
N ASP A 577 -0.25 19.34 -6.18
CA ASP A 577 -1.51 20.06 -6.37
C ASP A 577 -1.27 21.40 -7.06
N ILE A 578 -2.03 21.65 -8.13
CA ILE A 578 -1.95 22.87 -8.94
C ILE A 578 -3.28 23.61 -8.85
N LYS A 579 -3.22 24.92 -8.63
CA LYS A 579 -4.37 25.82 -8.45
C LYS A 579 -4.82 26.56 -9.72
N PRO A 580 -3.94 27.02 -10.64
CA PRO A 580 -4.37 27.50 -11.95
C PRO A 580 -4.80 26.33 -12.85
N ALA A 581 -5.25 26.64 -14.07
CA ALA A 581 -5.55 25.67 -15.13
C ALA A 581 -4.27 25.04 -15.72
N GLY A 582 -3.47 24.41 -14.86
CA GLY A 582 -2.25 23.68 -15.16
C GLY A 582 -0.98 24.51 -15.29
N ILE A 583 0.17 23.84 -15.16
CA ILE A 583 1.54 24.37 -15.29
C ILE A 583 2.30 23.52 -16.33
N PRO A 584 3.17 24.11 -17.18
CA PRO A 584 4.08 23.36 -18.07
C PRO A 584 4.90 22.29 -17.33
N LEU A 585 5.13 21.15 -17.97
CA LEU A 585 5.83 20.03 -17.31
C LEU A 585 7.28 20.37 -16.94
N ASP A 586 7.98 21.15 -17.76
CA ASP A 586 9.41 21.45 -17.54
C ASP A 586 9.66 22.21 -16.22
N ILE A 587 8.79 23.15 -15.86
CA ILE A 587 8.84 23.89 -14.57
C ILE A 587 8.70 22.92 -13.38
N ILE A 588 7.88 21.86 -13.52
CA ILE A 588 7.70 20.85 -12.46
C ILE A 588 8.96 19.97 -12.36
N CYS A 589 9.64 19.70 -13.47
CA CYS A 589 10.92 18.99 -13.48
C CYS A 589 12.03 19.82 -12.82
N GLU A 590 12.09 21.13 -13.07
CA GLU A 590 13.02 22.06 -12.40
C GLU A 590 12.85 22.05 -10.87
N CYS A 591 11.63 21.90 -10.36
CA CYS A 591 11.37 21.82 -8.91
C CYS A 591 11.99 20.59 -8.21
N LEU A 592 12.47 19.57 -8.94
CA LEU A 592 13.10 18.38 -8.35
C LEU A 592 14.46 18.69 -7.70
N GLU A 593 15.26 19.61 -8.24
CA GLU A 593 16.58 19.94 -7.69
C GLU A 593 16.51 20.73 -6.37
N PRO A 594 15.73 21.84 -6.24
CA PRO A 594 15.54 22.52 -4.95
C PRO A 594 14.91 21.60 -3.89
N ALA A 595 13.98 20.73 -4.32
CA ALA A 595 13.41 19.71 -3.45
C ALA A 595 14.47 18.73 -2.92
N GLN A 596 15.38 18.24 -3.76
CA GLN A 596 16.45 17.33 -3.33
C GLN A 596 17.39 18.01 -2.33
N LYS A 597 17.78 19.27 -2.57
CA LYS A 597 18.62 20.06 -1.64
C LYS A 597 17.92 20.24 -0.28
N GLY A 598 16.66 20.69 -0.29
CA GLY A 598 15.88 20.86 0.95
C GLY A 598 15.63 19.55 1.70
N ARG A 599 15.38 18.44 0.98
CA ARG A 599 15.23 17.09 1.55
C ARG A 599 16.50 16.63 2.26
N ASN A 600 17.65 16.78 1.60
CA ASN A 600 18.94 16.38 2.16
C ASN A 600 19.31 17.19 3.40
N HIS A 601 19.06 18.50 3.41
CA HIS A 601 19.27 19.35 4.59
C HIS A 601 18.45 18.89 5.81
N ILE A 602 17.21 18.43 5.59
CA ILE A 602 16.35 17.90 6.65
C ILE A 602 16.87 16.54 7.14
N LEU A 603 17.30 15.65 6.23
CA LEU A 603 17.93 14.37 6.57
C LEU A 603 19.18 14.58 7.44
N ASP A 604 20.05 15.54 7.09
CA ASP A 604 21.25 15.88 7.88
C ASP A 604 20.92 16.25 9.33
N ARG A 605 19.75 16.88 9.59
CA ARG A 605 19.33 17.24 10.96
C ARG A 605 18.70 16.07 11.71
N MET A 606 17.98 15.19 11.01
CA MET A 606 17.37 13.98 11.58
C MET A 606 18.45 12.95 11.98
N GLU A 607 19.43 12.70 11.11
CA GLU A 607 20.51 11.75 11.36
C GLU A 607 21.42 12.16 12.53
N ARG A 608 21.51 13.46 12.86
CA ARG A 608 22.20 13.96 14.06
C ARG A 608 21.45 13.65 15.36
N GLU A 609 20.15 13.44 15.30
CA GLU A 609 19.30 13.10 16.46
C GLU A 609 19.24 11.58 16.65
N ILE A 610 18.98 10.83 15.58
CA ILE A 610 19.00 9.37 15.58
C ILE A 610 19.62 8.88 14.28
N CYS A 611 20.81 8.28 14.36
CA CYS A 611 21.55 7.85 13.17
C CYS A 611 21.22 6.41 12.72
N ALA A 612 20.67 5.59 13.62
CA ALA A 612 20.32 4.20 13.39
C ALA A 612 19.14 3.79 14.28
N PRO A 613 18.35 2.75 13.89
CA PRO A 613 17.32 2.18 14.74
C PRO A 613 17.87 1.77 16.11
N ARG A 614 17.12 2.09 17.19
CA ARG A 614 17.52 1.70 18.55
C ARG A 614 17.62 0.18 18.66
N THR A 615 18.65 -0.30 19.35
CA THR A 615 18.74 -1.72 19.70
C THR A 615 17.58 -2.07 20.64
N MET A 616 16.81 -3.10 20.26
CA MET A 616 15.66 -3.57 21.04
C MET A 616 16.12 -4.10 22.41
N GLY A 617 16.05 -3.27 23.45
CA GLY A 617 16.37 -3.63 24.83
C GLY A 617 15.23 -4.34 25.58
N ASP A 618 15.41 -4.57 26.88
CA ASP A 618 14.45 -5.27 27.76
C ASP A 618 13.24 -4.42 28.22
N GLY A 619 12.97 -3.31 27.53
CA GLY A 619 11.90 -2.37 27.83
C GLY A 619 10.49 -2.88 27.49
N SER A 620 9.55 -1.95 27.32
CA SER A 620 8.13 -2.25 27.02
C SER A 620 7.88 -2.70 25.57
N THR A 621 8.91 -3.03 24.80
CA THR A 621 8.79 -3.31 23.37
C THR A 621 8.34 -4.74 23.12
N PRO A 622 7.20 -4.96 22.42
CA PRO A 622 6.62 -6.28 22.29
C PRO A 622 7.54 -7.21 21.51
N ARG A 623 7.82 -8.35 22.12
CA ARG A 623 8.57 -9.45 21.50
C ARG A 623 7.58 -10.36 20.79
N LEU A 624 7.97 -10.81 19.62
CA LEU A 624 7.23 -11.79 18.82
C LEU A 624 8.14 -12.99 18.55
N ALA A 625 7.59 -14.19 18.75
CA ALA A 625 8.28 -15.43 18.44
C ALA A 625 7.36 -16.31 17.58
N THR A 626 7.84 -16.62 16.38
CA THR A 626 7.15 -17.49 15.42
C THR A 626 7.80 -18.87 15.48
N LEU A 627 7.08 -19.84 16.06
CA LEU A 627 7.54 -21.21 16.26
C LEU A 627 6.77 -22.15 15.33
N LYS A 628 7.46 -23.01 14.59
CA LYS A 628 6.83 -24.05 13.75
C LYS A 628 6.73 -25.34 14.53
N PHE A 629 5.55 -25.96 14.52
CA PHE A 629 5.26 -27.16 15.29
C PHE A 629 4.44 -28.16 14.47
N SER A 630 4.49 -29.44 14.83
CA SER A 630 3.63 -30.46 14.22
C SER A 630 2.14 -30.20 14.49
N TYR A 631 1.26 -30.66 13.62
CA TYR A 631 -0.19 -30.54 13.83
C TYR A 631 -0.67 -31.19 15.14
N ASP A 632 -0.03 -32.27 15.59
CA ASP A 632 -0.38 -32.93 16.86
C ASP A 632 0.13 -32.17 18.09
N SER A 633 1.32 -31.56 18.00
CA SER A 633 1.82 -30.61 19.01
C SER A 633 0.86 -29.42 19.17
N ILE A 634 0.37 -28.86 18.06
CA ILE A 634 -0.58 -27.75 18.05
C ILE A 634 -1.93 -28.16 18.67
N ARG A 635 -2.42 -29.38 18.39
CA ARG A 635 -3.64 -29.92 19.02
C ARG A 635 -3.51 -30.02 20.54
N ARG A 636 -2.36 -30.47 21.05
CA ARG A 636 -2.07 -30.50 22.50
C ARG A 636 -2.07 -29.11 23.11
N LEU A 637 -1.39 -28.14 22.48
CA LEU A 637 -1.32 -26.76 22.97
C LEU A 637 -2.69 -26.06 23.00
N LEU A 638 -3.52 -26.28 21.99
CA LEU A 638 -4.88 -25.75 21.96
C LEU A 638 -5.75 -26.39 23.06
N GLY A 639 -5.69 -27.72 23.17
CA GLY A 639 -6.61 -28.49 24.01
C GLY A 639 -8.07 -28.40 23.53
N PRO A 640 -9.02 -28.99 24.28
CA PRO A 640 -10.43 -28.93 23.92
C PRO A 640 -10.93 -27.47 23.89
N LEU A 641 -11.56 -27.05 22.78
CA LEU A 641 -12.08 -25.70 22.55
C LEU A 641 -11.06 -24.53 22.75
N GLY A 642 -9.75 -24.79 22.63
CA GLY A 642 -8.72 -23.77 22.85
C GLY A 642 -8.51 -23.38 24.32
N SER A 643 -8.98 -24.22 25.26
CA SER A 643 -8.91 -23.98 26.71
C SER A 643 -7.49 -23.84 27.25
N GLN A 644 -6.56 -24.71 26.82
CA GLN A 644 -5.18 -24.66 27.28
C GLN A 644 -4.47 -23.39 26.78
N ARG A 645 -4.67 -23.03 25.50
CA ARG A 645 -4.16 -21.76 24.96
C ARG A 645 -4.65 -20.56 25.78
N LYS A 646 -5.97 -20.47 26.05
CA LYS A 646 -6.54 -19.40 26.87
C LYS A 646 -5.96 -19.35 28.28
N LYS A 647 -5.68 -20.50 28.90
CA LYS A 647 -5.03 -20.60 30.21
C LYS A 647 -3.61 -20.02 30.17
N ILE A 648 -2.80 -20.37 29.18
CA ILE A 648 -1.45 -19.78 29.01
C ILE A 648 -1.56 -18.27 28.78
N GLU A 649 -2.48 -17.82 27.92
CA GLU A 649 -2.71 -16.39 27.63
C GLU A 649 -3.10 -15.61 28.91
N GLN A 650 -3.94 -16.19 29.77
CA GLN A 650 -4.34 -15.59 31.06
C GLN A 650 -3.23 -15.59 32.11
N GLU A 651 -2.47 -16.68 32.23
CA GLU A 651 -1.42 -16.82 33.25
C GLU A 651 -0.13 -16.06 32.91
N THR A 652 0.15 -15.83 31.63
CA THR A 652 1.37 -15.13 31.18
C THR A 652 1.10 -13.69 30.76
N GLY A 653 -0.11 -13.38 30.28
CA GLY A 653 -0.41 -12.10 29.63
C GLY A 653 0.13 -11.99 28.19
N ALA A 654 0.68 -13.06 27.62
CA ALA A 654 1.00 -13.16 26.20
C ALA A 654 -0.26 -13.47 25.36
N ARG A 655 -0.22 -13.17 24.07
CA ARG A 655 -1.21 -13.62 23.07
C ARG A 655 -0.60 -14.72 22.21
N ILE A 656 -1.39 -15.73 21.87
CA ILE A 656 -0.94 -16.85 21.04
C ILE A 656 -1.85 -16.99 19.82
N ALA A 657 -1.35 -16.57 18.66
CA ALA A 657 -1.98 -16.83 17.37
C ALA A 657 -1.49 -18.16 16.80
N VAL A 658 -2.36 -18.89 16.11
CA VAL A 658 -2.05 -20.17 15.46
C VAL A 658 -2.53 -20.09 14.02
N SER A 659 -1.64 -20.31 13.06
CA SER A 659 -1.92 -20.31 11.62
C SER A 659 -1.10 -21.41 10.94
N ASP A 660 -1.76 -22.36 10.30
CA ASP A 660 -1.18 -23.36 9.37
C ASP A 660 0.19 -23.94 9.77
N GLY A 661 0.24 -24.64 10.91
CA GLY A 661 1.47 -25.28 11.41
C GLY A 661 2.42 -24.36 12.17
N THR A 662 2.07 -23.07 12.29
CA THR A 662 2.90 -22.04 12.91
C THR A 662 2.17 -21.40 14.09
N ILE A 663 2.90 -21.15 15.17
CA ILE A 663 2.42 -20.54 16.42
C ILE A 663 3.18 -19.23 16.60
N THR A 664 2.46 -18.11 16.59
CA THR A 664 3.02 -16.78 16.82
C THR A 664 2.66 -16.34 18.23
N ILE A 665 3.64 -16.36 19.12
CA ILE A 665 3.55 -15.83 20.48
C ILE A 665 3.90 -14.34 20.42
N VAL A 666 3.06 -13.50 21.03
CA VAL A 666 3.32 -12.06 21.18
C VAL A 666 3.23 -11.70 22.66
N ALA A 667 4.32 -11.14 23.20
CA ALA A 667 4.47 -10.78 24.60
C ALA A 667 4.91 -9.32 24.73
N LYS A 668 4.48 -8.63 25.79
CA LYS A 668 4.83 -7.21 25.99
C LYS A 668 6.32 -6.97 26.25
N ASN A 669 6.95 -7.86 27.02
CA ASN A 669 8.35 -7.76 27.45
C ASN A 669 9.01 -9.14 27.31
N GLN A 670 10.35 -9.18 27.31
CA GLN A 670 11.14 -10.40 27.20
C GLN A 670 10.81 -11.44 28.29
N SER A 671 10.71 -11.04 29.57
CA SER A 671 10.34 -11.96 30.67
C SER A 671 8.95 -12.62 30.47
N VAL A 672 8.01 -11.94 29.81
CA VAL A 672 6.69 -12.51 29.49
C VAL A 672 6.80 -13.49 28.31
N MET A 673 7.65 -13.20 27.33
CA MET A 673 7.94 -14.10 26.22
C MET A 673 8.54 -15.42 26.72
N GLU A 674 9.52 -15.35 27.62
CA GLU A 674 10.19 -16.53 28.16
C GLU A 674 9.23 -17.42 28.95
N LYS A 675 8.42 -16.84 29.86
CA LYS A 675 7.38 -17.58 30.59
C LYS A 675 6.33 -18.21 29.67
N ALA A 676 6.00 -17.56 28.55
CA ALA A 676 5.09 -18.11 27.56
C ALA A 676 5.72 -19.27 26.78
N LYS A 677 6.97 -19.11 26.31
CA LYS A 677 7.75 -20.16 25.64
C LYS A 677 7.94 -21.38 26.54
N GLU A 678 8.37 -21.19 27.79
CA GLU A 678 8.58 -22.28 28.76
C GLU A 678 7.31 -23.12 28.96
N LYS A 679 6.14 -22.48 29.09
CA LYS A 679 4.84 -23.19 29.20
C LYS A 679 4.41 -23.89 27.91
N VAL A 680 4.68 -23.29 26.75
CA VAL A 680 4.41 -23.89 25.43
C VAL A 680 5.30 -25.13 25.23
N ASP A 681 6.60 -25.02 25.51
CA ASP A 681 7.57 -26.12 25.45
C ASP A 681 7.22 -27.24 26.44
N PHE A 682 6.78 -26.90 27.65
CA PHE A 682 6.34 -27.86 28.65
C PHE A 682 5.09 -28.66 28.21
N LEU A 683 4.11 -28.01 27.56
CA LEU A 683 2.86 -28.64 27.12
C LEU A 683 2.98 -29.42 25.81
N ILE A 684 3.84 -28.97 24.89
CA ILE A 684 4.14 -29.71 23.67
C ILE A 684 5.06 -30.90 23.99
N GLY A 685 5.95 -30.69 24.95
CA GLY A 685 7.05 -31.56 25.33
C GLY A 685 8.25 -31.34 24.40
N ARG A 686 9.44 -31.17 24.99
CA ARG A 686 10.69 -31.28 24.24
C ARG A 686 10.81 -32.71 23.71
N GLU A 687 11.35 -32.87 22.50
CA GLU A 687 11.77 -34.19 22.04
C GLU A 687 12.81 -34.76 23.02
N ILE A 688 12.68 -36.05 23.34
CA ILE A 688 13.45 -36.67 24.40
C ILE A 688 14.74 -37.21 23.79
N GLU A 689 15.80 -36.43 23.94
CA GLU A 689 17.15 -36.81 23.53
C GLU A 689 17.74 -37.84 24.49
N VAL A 690 18.43 -38.82 23.93
CA VAL A 690 19.14 -39.84 24.70
C VAL A 690 20.35 -39.19 25.38
N GLY A 691 20.44 -39.28 26.70
CA GLY A 691 21.38 -38.53 27.54
C GLY A 691 20.82 -37.24 28.14
N GLY A 692 19.64 -36.77 27.72
CA GLY A 692 18.98 -35.60 28.31
C GLY A 692 18.53 -35.85 29.76
N ILE A 693 18.68 -34.84 30.62
CA ILE A 693 18.23 -34.86 32.01
C ILE A 693 16.89 -34.14 32.11
N TYR A 694 15.87 -34.83 32.61
CA TYR A 694 14.50 -34.32 32.73
C TYR A 694 14.00 -34.43 34.18
N LYS A 695 13.26 -33.41 34.64
CA LYS A 695 12.53 -33.46 35.90
C LYS A 695 11.17 -34.11 35.68
N GLY A 696 10.79 -35.05 36.53
CA GLY A 696 9.51 -35.74 36.45
C GLY A 696 8.97 -36.15 37.81
N VAL A 697 7.66 -36.31 37.88
CA VAL A 697 6.92 -36.69 39.09
C VAL A 697 6.44 -38.14 38.95
N ILE A 698 6.59 -38.92 40.01
CA ILE A 698 6.20 -40.34 39.99
C ILE A 698 4.68 -40.46 40.03
N SER A 699 4.10 -40.97 38.93
CA SER A 699 2.65 -41.13 38.77
C SER A 699 2.15 -42.46 39.33
N SER A 700 2.92 -43.54 39.21
CA SER A 700 2.60 -44.85 39.79
C SER A 700 3.83 -45.73 39.99
N ILE A 701 3.79 -46.62 40.98
CA ILE A 701 4.85 -47.60 41.27
C ILE A 701 4.31 -49.01 41.01
N LYS A 702 5.11 -49.85 40.36
CA LYS A 702 4.86 -51.29 40.17
C LYS A 702 6.12 -52.07 40.59
N GLU A 703 5.98 -53.39 40.70
CA GLU A 703 7.05 -54.27 41.18
C GLU A 703 8.33 -54.22 40.31
N TYR A 704 8.19 -53.95 39.00
CA TYR A 704 9.31 -53.86 38.05
C TYR A 704 9.86 -52.44 37.82
N GLY A 705 9.24 -51.39 38.38
CA GLY A 705 9.67 -50.01 38.16
C GLY A 705 8.62 -48.95 38.49
N ALA A 706 9.04 -47.68 38.42
CA ALA A 706 8.18 -46.51 38.60
C ALA A 706 7.85 -45.87 37.25
N PHE A 707 6.59 -45.48 37.05
CA PHE A 707 6.17 -44.63 35.95
C PHE A 707 6.33 -43.17 36.36
N VAL A 708 7.12 -42.44 35.60
CA VAL A 708 7.41 -41.03 35.85
C VAL A 708 6.74 -40.22 34.76
N GLU A 709 5.94 -39.24 35.17
CA GLU A 709 5.30 -38.28 34.28
C GLU A 709 6.14 -37.00 34.21
N PHE A 710 6.42 -36.55 33.00
CA PHE A 710 7.20 -35.34 32.72
C PHE A 710 6.73 -34.71 31.41
N ASN A 711 7.20 -33.50 31.11
CA ASN A 711 6.87 -32.77 29.87
C ASN A 711 5.36 -32.74 29.54
N GLY A 712 4.53 -32.34 30.51
CA GLY A 712 3.11 -32.05 30.29
C GLY A 712 2.20 -33.25 29.96
N GLY A 713 2.64 -34.48 30.21
CA GLY A 713 1.81 -35.69 30.07
C GLY A 713 2.50 -36.89 29.38
N GLN A 714 3.81 -36.84 29.18
CA GLN A 714 4.57 -38.00 28.68
C GLN A 714 4.98 -38.90 29.85
N GLN A 715 4.89 -40.21 29.67
CA GLN A 715 5.26 -41.21 30.68
C GLN A 715 6.49 -42.00 30.27
N GLY A 716 7.47 -42.06 31.17
CA GLY A 716 8.67 -42.89 31.04
C GLY A 716 8.74 -43.94 32.14
N LEU A 717 9.42 -45.04 31.85
CA LEU A 717 9.64 -46.13 32.81
C LEU A 717 11.04 -46.02 33.43
N LEU A 718 11.08 -45.81 34.75
CA LEU A 718 12.28 -45.99 35.56
C LEU A 718 12.31 -47.45 36.05
N HIS A 719 13.13 -48.28 35.41
CA HIS A 719 13.24 -49.70 35.72
C HIS A 719 13.99 -49.93 37.04
N ILE A 720 13.66 -51.01 37.77
CA ILE A 720 14.25 -51.29 39.09
C ILE A 720 15.80 -51.36 39.08
N SER A 721 16.41 -51.82 37.98
CA SER A 721 17.89 -51.88 37.83
C SER A 721 18.59 -50.53 37.68
N GLU A 722 17.83 -49.47 37.43
CA GLU A 722 18.29 -48.12 37.11
C GLU A 722 18.00 -47.09 38.23
N LEU A 723 17.55 -47.57 39.39
CA LEU A 723 17.31 -46.75 40.59
C LEU A 723 18.59 -46.40 41.35
N SER A 724 19.51 -47.37 41.52
CA SER A 724 20.70 -47.23 42.36
C SER A 724 21.87 -48.07 41.84
N HIS A 725 23.07 -47.83 42.39
CA HIS A 725 24.21 -48.74 42.26
C HIS A 725 24.09 -49.97 43.17
N GLU A 726 23.35 -49.85 44.27
CA GLU A 726 23.08 -50.95 45.21
C GLU A 726 21.87 -51.79 44.77
N PRO A 727 21.82 -53.09 45.09
CA PRO A 727 20.71 -53.96 44.72
C PRO A 727 19.45 -53.63 45.53
N VAL A 728 18.48 -52.99 44.89
CA VAL A 728 17.19 -52.61 45.49
C VAL A 728 16.20 -53.77 45.39
N SER A 729 15.65 -54.23 46.52
CA SER A 729 14.65 -55.31 46.57
C SER A 729 13.24 -54.85 46.20
N ARG A 730 12.83 -53.62 46.57
CA ARG A 730 11.50 -53.09 46.26
C ARG A 730 11.59 -51.63 45.84
N VAL A 731 10.95 -51.29 44.72
CA VAL A 731 10.92 -49.90 44.20
C VAL A 731 10.41 -48.90 45.25
N SER A 732 9.45 -49.33 46.09
CA SER A 732 8.86 -48.53 47.18
C SER A 732 9.82 -48.14 48.31
N GLU A 733 11.03 -48.72 48.37
CA GLU A 733 12.07 -48.40 49.37
C GLU A 733 12.87 -47.15 48.98
N VAL A 734 12.94 -46.83 47.68
CA VAL A 734 13.77 -45.73 47.13
C VAL A 734 12.93 -44.56 46.67
N VAL A 735 11.69 -44.80 46.22
CA VAL A 735 10.84 -43.76 45.63
C VAL A 735 9.38 -43.83 46.09
N THR A 736 8.75 -42.66 46.19
CA THR A 736 7.35 -42.49 46.62
C THR A 736 6.49 -41.86 45.52
N VAL A 737 5.19 -42.18 45.49
CA VAL A 737 4.24 -41.60 44.52
C VAL A 737 4.09 -40.10 44.81
N GLY A 738 4.19 -39.26 43.78
CA GLY A 738 4.19 -37.81 43.90
C GLY A 738 5.58 -37.18 44.17
N GLN A 739 6.64 -37.97 44.30
CA GLN A 739 8.01 -37.46 44.43
C GLN A 739 8.52 -36.91 43.09
N GLU A 740 9.16 -35.74 43.11
CA GLU A 740 9.82 -35.13 41.96
C GLU A 740 11.30 -35.56 41.94
N LEU A 741 11.78 -36.08 40.80
CA LEU A 741 13.16 -36.53 40.60
C LEU A 741 13.73 -36.01 39.28
N SER A 742 15.04 -35.79 39.25
CA SER A 742 15.79 -35.55 38.01
C SER A 742 16.33 -36.88 37.50
N LEU A 743 16.06 -37.21 36.23
CA LEU A 743 16.33 -38.51 35.63
C LEU A 743 16.91 -38.34 34.22
N MET A 744 17.87 -39.19 33.86
CA MET A 744 18.47 -39.20 32.52
C MET A 744 17.71 -40.16 31.60
N CYS A 745 17.41 -39.76 30.36
CA CYS A 745 16.90 -40.67 29.35
C CYS A 745 18.02 -41.59 28.82
N ILE A 746 17.83 -42.91 28.90
CA ILE A 746 18.78 -43.91 28.37
C ILE A 746 18.44 -44.32 26.93
N GLY A 747 17.21 -44.08 26.47
CA GLY A 747 16.74 -44.51 25.17
C GLY A 747 15.22 -44.72 25.11
N GLN A 748 14.74 -45.14 23.95
CA GLN A 748 13.36 -45.56 23.74
C GLN A 748 13.30 -47.07 23.48
N ASP A 749 12.25 -47.73 23.95
CA ASP A 749 12.00 -49.14 23.68
C ASP A 749 11.44 -49.37 22.28
N VAL A 750 11.42 -50.62 21.80
CA VAL A 750 10.88 -51.01 20.47
C VAL A 750 9.41 -50.61 20.26
N ARG A 751 8.69 -50.25 21.34
CA ARG A 751 7.31 -49.77 21.35
C ARG A 751 7.16 -48.25 21.53
N GLY A 752 8.27 -47.49 21.52
CA GLY A 752 8.28 -46.03 21.73
C GLY A 752 8.23 -45.56 23.19
N ASN A 753 8.27 -46.47 24.16
CA ASN A 753 8.28 -46.12 25.59
C ASN A 753 9.66 -45.61 26.03
N ILE A 754 9.71 -44.47 26.72
CA ILE A 754 10.98 -43.88 27.18
C ILE A 754 11.54 -44.64 28.40
N LYS A 755 12.83 -44.95 28.38
CA LYS A 755 13.59 -45.55 29.49
C LYS A 755 14.38 -44.48 30.24
N LEU A 756 14.21 -44.42 31.55
CA LEU A 756 14.84 -43.43 32.43
C LEU A 756 15.81 -44.12 33.41
N SER A 757 16.89 -43.41 33.79
CA SER A 757 17.83 -43.81 34.84
C SER A 757 18.00 -42.72 35.89
N LEU A 758 18.02 -43.13 37.16
CA LEU A 758 18.52 -42.33 38.28
C LEU A 758 20.00 -42.66 38.55
N LYS A 759 20.37 -43.93 38.37
CA LYS A 759 21.72 -44.49 38.51
C LYS A 759 22.76 -43.79 37.64
N ALA A 760 22.40 -43.35 36.44
CA ALA A 760 23.30 -42.59 35.56
C ALA A 760 23.69 -41.20 36.13
N MET A 761 22.97 -40.69 37.14
CA MET A 761 23.26 -39.42 37.81
C MET A 761 23.95 -39.58 39.18
N LEU A 762 24.09 -40.80 39.69
CA LEU A 762 24.78 -41.05 40.95
C LEU A 762 26.31 -41.11 40.72
N PRO A 763 27.13 -40.49 41.58
CA PRO A 763 28.59 -40.54 41.43
C PRO A 763 29.09 -41.97 41.65
N ARG A 764 29.87 -42.49 40.69
CA ARG A 764 30.55 -43.78 40.84
C ARG A 764 31.58 -43.70 41.96
N ALA A 765 31.39 -44.50 43.01
CA ALA A 765 32.45 -44.79 43.99
C ALA A 765 33.61 -45.53 43.29
N GLY A 766 34.65 -44.80 42.88
CA GLY A 766 35.78 -45.40 42.16
C GLY A 766 36.74 -44.46 41.42
N SER A 767 36.54 -43.13 41.43
CA SER A 767 37.50 -42.19 40.84
C SER A 767 37.62 -40.92 41.65
N GLU A 768 38.65 -40.81 42.50
CA GLU A 768 38.95 -39.59 43.24
C GLU A 768 40.42 -39.18 43.10
N LYS A 769 40.62 -37.86 43.04
CA LYS A 769 41.89 -37.09 43.15
C LYS A 769 42.76 -36.94 41.91
N LYS A 770 42.68 -35.74 41.34
CA LYS A 770 43.77 -34.76 41.56
C LYS A 770 43.23 -33.34 41.76
N ASN A 771 43.82 -32.67 42.75
CA ASN A 771 43.83 -31.22 43.03
C ASN A 771 42.54 -30.55 43.56
N LEU A 772 42.50 -30.32 44.89
CA LEU A 772 42.19 -29.01 45.46
C LEU A 772 43.33 -28.03 45.02
N GLU A 773 43.23 -26.70 44.98
CA GLU A 773 42.63 -25.68 45.87
C GLU A 773 42.37 -24.38 45.06
N SER A 774 41.61 -23.36 45.50
CA SER A 774 40.52 -23.23 46.49
C SER A 774 39.89 -21.82 46.35
N GLN A 775 38.68 -21.60 46.91
CA GLN A 775 38.16 -20.36 47.56
C GLN A 775 36.63 -20.23 47.42
N ASP A 776 35.93 -20.37 48.54
CA ASP A 776 34.51 -20.05 48.66
C ASP A 776 34.26 -18.64 49.21
N SER A 777 33.14 -18.08 48.76
CA SER A 777 32.42 -16.87 49.17
C SER A 777 32.65 -16.27 50.58
N VAL A 778 32.63 -14.93 50.64
CA VAL A 778 31.89 -14.17 51.69
C VAL A 778 31.19 -12.97 51.05
N ALA A 779 29.91 -12.74 51.39
CA ALA A 779 29.14 -11.56 51.03
C ALA A 779 28.82 -10.71 52.28
N PRO A 780 28.48 -9.42 52.11
CA PRO A 780 27.45 -8.83 52.98
C PRO A 780 26.40 -7.97 52.24
N LYS A 781 25.31 -7.68 52.97
CA LYS A 781 24.14 -6.90 52.53
C LYS A 781 24.31 -5.39 52.81
N GLN A 782 23.37 -4.62 52.25
CA GLN A 782 23.20 -3.16 52.34
C GLN A 782 22.97 -2.63 53.77
N GLU A 783 23.29 -1.34 54.02
CA GLU A 783 22.27 -0.28 54.23
C GLU A 783 22.85 1.17 54.29
N VAL A 784 22.39 2.05 53.37
CA VAL A 784 21.77 3.40 53.58
C VAL A 784 22.59 4.64 54.06
N ASN A 785 22.36 5.78 53.34
CA ASN A 785 22.52 7.23 53.70
C ASN A 785 23.93 7.90 53.71
N VAL A 786 24.14 9.21 53.40
CA VAL A 786 23.38 10.29 52.71
C VAL A 786 24.28 11.54 52.42
N TRP A 787 24.01 12.36 51.37
CA TRP A 787 24.66 13.67 50.99
C TRP A 787 26.21 13.59 50.75
N ALA A 788 26.92 14.48 50.01
CA ALA A 788 26.66 15.80 49.44
C ALA A 788 27.44 16.06 48.12
N SER A 789 27.10 17.14 47.41
CA SER A 789 27.71 17.64 46.16
C SER A 789 29.15 18.16 46.29
N VAL A 790 29.87 18.31 45.17
CA VAL A 790 30.39 19.60 44.63
C VAL A 790 31.17 19.40 43.31
N GLU A 791 31.16 20.45 42.50
CA GLU A 791 31.76 20.65 41.17
C GLU A 791 33.29 20.37 41.09
N ASN A 792 33.80 20.00 39.91
CA ASN A 792 34.46 20.97 39.01
C ASN A 792 34.98 20.35 37.70
N VAL A 793 34.99 21.19 36.65
CA VAL A 793 35.70 20.97 35.37
C VAL A 793 37.08 21.63 35.50
N PRO A 794 38.13 21.09 34.84
CA PRO A 794 38.79 21.95 33.86
C PRO A 794 39.16 21.25 32.55
N THR A 795 38.95 22.01 31.48
CA THR A 795 39.59 21.95 30.14
C THR A 795 41.10 21.74 30.17
N CYS A 796 41.63 21.11 29.11
CA CYS A 796 42.91 21.48 28.49
C CYS A 796 42.80 21.43 26.96
N GLN A 797 43.66 22.20 26.29
CA GLN A 797 43.54 22.56 24.87
C GLN A 797 44.47 21.75 23.94
N VAL A 798 44.35 22.05 22.64
CA VAL A 798 45.08 21.51 21.47
C VAL A 798 46.57 21.87 21.52
N ASP A 799 47.46 21.06 20.93
CA ASP A 799 48.50 21.51 19.97
C ASP A 799 49.19 20.35 19.20
N GLU A 800 49.56 20.71 17.97
CA GLU A 800 50.16 20.12 16.75
C GLU A 800 51.00 18.80 16.66
N GLU A 801 50.80 18.16 15.49
CA GLU A 801 51.72 17.42 14.56
C GLU A 801 52.62 16.23 14.98
N SER A 802 52.39 15.07 14.32
CA SER A 802 53.42 14.33 13.54
C SER A 802 52.84 13.13 12.75
N GLU A 803 53.32 12.90 11.52
CA GLU A 803 52.94 11.76 10.65
C GLU A 803 53.84 10.53 10.91
N VAL A 804 53.26 9.33 11.16
CA VAL A 804 53.77 8.02 10.70
C VAL A 804 52.62 6.98 10.63
N GLU A 805 52.49 6.29 9.49
CA GLU A 805 51.70 5.06 9.26
C GLU A 805 52.65 3.93 8.79
N PRO A 806 52.25 2.63 8.66
CA PRO A 806 51.12 1.90 9.26
C PRO A 806 51.51 0.53 9.87
N ALA A 807 50.54 -0.18 10.48
CA ALA A 807 50.56 -1.64 10.58
C ALA A 807 49.14 -2.24 10.46
N THR A 808 48.97 -3.16 9.50
CA THR A 808 47.69 -3.72 9.07
C THR A 808 47.19 -4.87 9.95
N ASN A 809 45.87 -5.03 10.09
CA ASN A 809 45.14 -6.29 9.79
C ASN A 809 43.62 -6.21 10.07
N SER A 810 42.81 -6.07 9.01
CA SER A 810 41.47 -6.68 8.96
C SER A 810 41.03 -6.87 7.49
N THR A 811 40.31 -7.96 7.23
CA THR A 811 39.86 -8.37 5.89
C THR A 811 38.61 -7.60 5.44
N PRO A 812 38.48 -7.23 4.15
CA PRO A 812 37.40 -6.38 3.67
C PRO A 812 36.07 -7.15 3.49
N ALA A 813 34.96 -6.44 3.75
CA ALA A 813 33.62 -6.88 3.39
C ALA A 813 33.35 -6.76 1.87
N VAL A 814 32.48 -7.61 1.34
CA VAL A 814 32.12 -7.64 -0.08
C VAL A 814 31.22 -6.44 -0.43
N VAL A 815 31.71 -5.55 -1.30
CA VAL A 815 30.95 -4.43 -1.87
C VAL A 815 30.52 -4.78 -3.29
N ILE A 816 29.20 -4.75 -3.54
CA ILE A 816 28.64 -4.90 -4.89
C ILE A 816 28.68 -3.53 -5.58
N ARG A 817 29.47 -3.42 -6.65
CA ARG A 817 29.64 -2.19 -7.44
C ARG A 817 28.55 -2.01 -8.49
N SER A 818 28.34 -0.77 -8.92
CA SER A 818 27.37 -0.45 -9.98
C SER A 818 27.98 -0.60 -11.37
N ALA A 819 27.16 -0.90 -12.38
CA ALA A 819 27.62 -1.11 -13.76
C ALA A 819 28.35 0.11 -14.36
N ALA A 820 28.06 1.34 -13.88
CA ALA A 820 28.70 2.56 -14.35
C ALA A 820 30.17 2.71 -13.92
N GLU A 821 30.65 1.92 -12.94
CA GLU A 821 32.05 1.96 -12.48
C GLU A 821 32.98 1.05 -13.29
N CYS A 822 32.42 0.10 -14.06
CA CYS A 822 33.21 -0.79 -14.92
C CYS A 822 33.68 -0.08 -16.20
N ASP A 823 32.78 0.63 -16.88
CA ASP A 823 33.07 1.29 -18.16
C ASP A 823 34.14 2.40 -18.06
N ALA A 824 34.35 2.95 -16.85
CA ALA A 824 35.37 3.97 -16.59
C ALA A 824 36.80 3.40 -16.46
N GLN A 825 36.97 2.10 -16.18
CA GLN A 825 38.30 1.48 -16.01
C GLN A 825 38.88 0.96 -17.33
N ASP A 826 38.04 0.48 -18.26
CA ASP A 826 38.50 0.02 -19.58
C ASP A 826 39.03 1.17 -20.47
N ILE A 827 38.65 2.41 -20.20
CA ILE A 827 39.18 3.61 -20.90
C ILE A 827 40.53 4.05 -20.31
N ALA A 828 40.82 3.74 -19.04
CA ALA A 828 42.04 4.16 -18.34
C ALA A 828 43.21 3.17 -18.49
N ALA A 829 42.95 1.89 -18.74
CA ALA A 829 43.99 0.84 -18.85
C ALA A 829 44.79 0.83 -20.17
N GLY A 830 44.48 1.73 -21.11
CA GLY A 830 44.90 1.64 -22.51
C GLY A 830 46.09 2.50 -22.97
N GLN A 831 46.96 3.03 -22.08
CA GLN A 831 48.09 3.87 -22.50
C GLN A 831 49.42 3.57 -21.75
N HIS A 832 50.52 3.68 -22.51
CA HIS A 832 51.92 3.25 -22.24
C HIS A 832 52.23 1.78 -22.65
N SER A 833 53.22 1.46 -23.51
CA SER A 833 54.25 2.32 -24.14
C SER A 833 54.99 1.67 -25.34
N ILE A 834 55.89 2.44 -25.95
CA ILE A 834 57.02 2.09 -26.85
C ILE A 834 56.83 2.22 -28.39
N LYS A 835 57.70 3.08 -28.93
CA LYS A 835 57.86 3.57 -30.31
C LYS A 835 58.53 2.54 -31.24
N LYS A 836 58.16 2.52 -32.55
CA LYS A 836 58.99 3.09 -33.66
C LYS A 836 58.46 2.81 -35.09
N SER A 837 58.59 3.83 -35.94
CA SER A 837 58.83 3.81 -37.41
C SER A 837 57.98 2.96 -38.36
N GLY A 838 57.39 3.58 -39.40
CA GLY A 838 56.95 2.85 -40.60
C GLY A 838 56.13 3.67 -41.62
N LYS A 839 56.75 4.03 -42.74
CA LYS A 839 56.18 4.79 -43.87
C LYS A 839 54.92 4.18 -44.51
N GLY A 840 53.89 5.00 -44.75
CA GLY A 840 53.46 5.37 -46.11
C GLY A 840 52.40 4.54 -46.87
N ALA A 841 51.75 5.24 -47.82
CA ALA A 841 50.76 4.79 -48.83
C ALA A 841 49.39 4.31 -48.28
N LYS A 842 48.29 5.07 -48.46
CA LYS A 842 47.52 5.29 -49.72
C LYS A 842 46.93 4.00 -50.31
N THR A 843 45.61 3.80 -50.19
CA THR A 843 44.64 4.09 -51.28
C THR A 843 43.18 3.91 -50.85
N SER A 844 42.38 4.92 -51.17
CA SER A 844 40.92 4.95 -51.26
C SER A 844 40.50 4.73 -52.74
N PRO A 845 39.21 4.80 -53.15
CA PRO A 845 38.01 4.15 -52.59
C PRO A 845 36.99 3.63 -53.65
N ARG A 846 35.91 2.98 -53.18
CA ARG A 846 34.51 3.06 -53.70
C ARG A 846 34.14 2.27 -55.01
N PRO A 847 32.82 2.11 -55.33
CA PRO A 847 32.26 0.85 -55.86
C PRO A 847 31.62 0.97 -57.27
N TYR A 848 30.99 -0.11 -57.80
CA TYR A 848 29.63 -0.10 -58.39
C TYR A 848 29.10 -1.53 -58.75
N ASN A 849 27.82 -1.61 -59.15
CA ASN A 849 27.00 -2.82 -59.42
C ASN A 849 27.43 -3.70 -60.63
N ALA A 850 27.02 -5.00 -60.67
CA ALA A 850 25.96 -5.51 -61.60
C ALA A 850 25.96 -7.03 -61.96
N SER A 851 24.77 -7.67 -61.83
CA SER A 851 24.12 -8.59 -62.81
C SER A 851 24.52 -10.08 -63.03
N SER A 852 23.56 -10.80 -63.65
CA SER A 852 23.67 -12.06 -64.46
C SER A 852 23.64 -13.43 -63.70
N ARG A 853 23.28 -14.60 -64.31
CA ARG A 853 22.24 -15.01 -65.30
C ARG A 853 22.20 -16.57 -65.40
N HIS A 854 21.00 -17.16 -65.52
CA HIS A 854 20.62 -18.39 -66.29
C HIS A 854 21.13 -19.84 -66.04
N ARG A 855 20.13 -20.78 -66.09
CA ARG A 855 20.10 -22.16 -66.68
C ARG A 855 20.84 -23.32 -65.97
N ASP A 856 20.42 -24.59 -66.03
CA ASP A 856 19.18 -25.30 -66.48
C ASP A 856 19.17 -26.73 -65.84
N ASP A 857 18.02 -27.41 -65.66
CA ASP A 857 17.77 -28.82 -66.15
C ASP A 857 16.48 -29.56 -65.68
N PHE A 858 15.87 -30.26 -66.65
CA PHE A 858 15.01 -31.49 -66.66
C PHE A 858 13.85 -31.83 -65.68
N ARG A 859 12.62 -31.44 -66.07
CA ARG A 859 11.46 -32.26 -66.55
C ARG A 859 11.06 -33.62 -65.88
N SER A 860 9.82 -33.69 -65.34
CA SER A 860 8.77 -34.70 -65.72
C SER A 860 7.36 -34.40 -65.15
N THR A 861 6.31 -34.94 -65.77
CA THR A 861 4.83 -34.78 -65.53
C THR A 861 4.12 -36.04 -66.11
N PRO A 862 2.84 -36.45 -65.80
CA PRO A 862 1.61 -35.70 -66.19
C PRO A 862 0.22 -36.02 -65.52
N THR A 863 -0.85 -35.33 -66.00
CA THR A 863 -2.32 -35.64 -65.93
C THR A 863 -3.10 -35.51 -64.59
N ASN A 864 -4.42 -35.20 -64.49
CA ASN A 864 -5.41 -34.61 -65.42
C ASN A 864 -6.66 -33.97 -64.70
N ARG A 865 -7.23 -32.92 -65.32
CA ARG A 865 -8.66 -32.48 -65.42
C ARG A 865 -9.78 -32.80 -64.36
N LYS A 866 -10.35 -31.69 -63.83
CA LYS A 866 -11.77 -31.19 -63.89
C LYS A 866 -12.96 -31.82 -63.10
N ARG A 867 -13.80 -30.87 -62.60
CA ARG A 867 -15.29 -30.82 -62.39
C ARG A 867 -15.90 -31.15 -61.01
N ALA A 868 -16.86 -30.30 -60.62
CA ALA A 868 -17.87 -30.42 -59.55
C ALA A 868 -19.21 -30.97 -60.15
N PRO A 869 -20.42 -30.97 -59.51
CA PRO A 869 -20.83 -30.53 -58.15
C PRO A 869 -21.86 -31.45 -57.41
N ASN A 870 -22.35 -31.01 -56.23
CA ASN A 870 -23.62 -31.41 -55.56
C ASN A 870 -23.73 -32.91 -55.11
N GLN A 871 -24.63 -33.36 -54.22
CA GLN A 871 -25.91 -32.81 -53.69
C GLN A 871 -26.35 -33.54 -52.39
N THR A 872 -27.13 -32.91 -51.49
CA THR A 872 -28.21 -33.51 -50.61
C THR A 872 -27.89 -34.69 -49.64
N GLN A 873 -28.56 -34.91 -48.49
CA GLN A 873 -29.56 -34.17 -47.68
C GLN A 873 -29.73 -34.87 -46.31
N MET A 874 -30.01 -34.10 -45.23
CA MET A 874 -30.96 -34.46 -44.15
C MET A 874 -30.67 -35.69 -43.25
N LYS A 875 -31.25 -35.86 -42.04
CA LYS A 875 -32.35 -35.16 -41.32
C LYS A 875 -32.26 -35.47 -39.80
N LYS A 876 -32.69 -34.53 -38.93
CA LYS A 876 -33.53 -34.70 -37.72
C LYS A 876 -33.05 -35.70 -36.60
N GLU A 877 -33.45 -35.59 -35.33
CA GLU A 877 -34.22 -34.59 -34.55
C GLU A 877 -33.94 -34.78 -33.05
N ASN A 878 -34.15 -33.73 -32.24
CA ASN A 878 -34.75 -33.71 -30.89
C ASN A 878 -34.22 -34.64 -29.75
N GLU A 879 -34.38 -34.33 -28.46
CA GLU A 879 -34.76 -33.10 -27.74
C GLU A 879 -34.31 -33.20 -26.26
N LEU A 880 -34.19 -32.04 -25.61
CA LEU A 880 -34.52 -31.75 -24.21
C LEU A 880 -34.56 -32.91 -23.17
N LYS A 881 -33.76 -32.81 -22.09
CA LYS A 881 -34.12 -32.16 -20.79
C LYS A 881 -33.69 -32.86 -19.47
N ASP A 882 -33.37 -31.96 -18.53
CA ASP A 882 -33.70 -31.93 -17.10
C ASP A 882 -33.05 -32.87 -16.04
N TYR A 883 -32.23 -32.18 -15.21
CA TYR A 883 -32.27 -32.10 -13.74
C TYR A 883 -31.93 -33.29 -12.81
N CYS A 884 -30.94 -32.99 -11.95
CA CYS A 884 -30.84 -33.26 -10.50
C CYS A 884 -31.22 -34.62 -9.90
N GLY A 885 -30.31 -35.14 -9.06
CA GLY A 885 -30.73 -35.60 -7.72
C GLY A 885 -29.87 -36.69 -7.07
N SER A 886 -29.15 -36.30 -6.00
CA SER A 886 -28.91 -37.09 -4.77
C SER A 886 -28.61 -38.62 -4.83
N LYS A 887 -27.38 -38.99 -4.42
CA LYS A 887 -27.00 -39.78 -3.21
C LYS A 887 -28.15 -40.47 -2.38
N PRO A 888 -27.90 -41.54 -1.57
CA PRO A 888 -26.61 -41.96 -0.97
C PRO A 888 -26.35 -43.49 -0.78
N GLU A 889 -25.19 -43.80 -0.15
CA GLU A 889 -24.97 -44.76 0.97
C GLU A 889 -24.64 -46.28 0.86
N THR A 890 -23.70 -46.62 1.79
CA THR A 890 -23.48 -47.83 2.65
C THR A 890 -22.88 -49.17 2.18
N ASP A 891 -21.72 -49.47 2.80
CA ASP A 891 -21.30 -50.69 3.54
C ASP A 891 -21.51 -52.10 2.93
N SER A 892 -20.50 -52.96 2.86
CA SER A 892 -19.75 -53.48 4.02
C SER A 892 -18.62 -54.45 3.61
N ARG A 893 -17.68 -54.73 4.52
CA ARG A 893 -16.63 -55.78 4.38
C ARG A 893 -17.20 -57.19 4.73
N PRO A 894 -16.49 -58.30 4.45
CA PRO A 894 -15.56 -58.83 5.46
C PRO A 894 -14.29 -59.48 4.89
N GLY A 895 -13.34 -59.77 5.80
CA GLY A 895 -11.98 -60.20 5.45
C GLY A 895 -11.68 -61.70 5.43
N ASN A 896 -10.42 -61.93 5.04
CA ASN A 896 -9.42 -62.80 5.69
C ASN A 896 -9.26 -64.31 5.35
N LEU A 897 -7.96 -64.66 5.35
CA LEU A 897 -7.30 -65.96 5.53
C LEU A 897 -7.31 -67.01 4.39
N LEU A 898 -6.13 -67.35 3.84
CA LEU A 898 -5.33 -68.49 4.38
C LEU A 898 -3.82 -68.48 3.97
N HIS A 899 -2.98 -68.45 5.01
CA HIS A 899 -1.68 -69.12 5.27
C HIS A 899 -0.98 -70.05 4.22
N VAL A 900 0.38 -69.99 4.16
CA VAL A 900 1.39 -71.08 4.44
C VAL A 900 2.79 -70.78 3.81
N LEU A 901 3.72 -70.28 4.65
CA LEU A 901 5.08 -70.80 4.97
C LEU A 901 6.02 -71.43 3.88
N MET A 902 7.21 -70.82 3.61
CA MET A 902 8.56 -71.25 4.12
C MET A 902 9.80 -70.61 3.44
N GLN A 903 10.70 -70.08 4.29
CA GLN A 903 12.18 -70.06 4.27
C GLN A 903 13.00 -70.25 2.95
N ASN A 904 13.85 -69.28 2.58
CA ASN A 904 15.31 -69.28 2.90
C ASN A 904 16.07 -68.08 2.28
N ASP A 905 17.27 -67.80 2.81
CA ASP A 905 18.19 -66.70 2.43
C ASP A 905 18.90 -66.90 1.07
N ALA A 906 19.31 -65.80 0.43
CA ALA A 906 20.67 -65.55 -0.11
C ALA A 906 20.76 -64.32 -1.04
N ASP A 907 21.94 -63.72 -1.14
CA ASP A 907 22.29 -62.60 -2.02
C ASP A 907 22.17 -62.89 -3.53
N GLU A 908 21.80 -61.88 -4.34
CA GLU A 908 22.73 -61.20 -5.26
C GLU A 908 22.04 -60.23 -6.27
N LYS A 909 22.56 -59.00 -6.30
CA LYS A 909 22.80 -58.11 -7.48
C LYS A 909 21.63 -57.40 -8.21
N PRO A 910 21.93 -56.22 -8.82
CA PRO A 910 20.91 -55.27 -9.28
C PRO A 910 20.42 -55.53 -10.70
N LYS A 911 19.17 -55.14 -10.99
CA LYS A 911 18.64 -55.11 -12.36
C LYS A 911 18.97 -53.80 -13.06
N SER A 912 19.43 -53.95 -14.31
CA SER A 912 19.88 -52.93 -15.25
C SER A 912 18.89 -51.78 -15.49
N PHE A 913 19.43 -50.57 -15.72
CA PHE A 913 18.67 -49.44 -16.28
C PHE A 913 18.06 -49.81 -17.64
N GLY A 914 16.74 -49.67 -17.77
CA GLY A 914 16.00 -49.84 -19.01
C GLY A 914 15.06 -48.65 -19.26
N SER A 915 15.24 -47.97 -20.40
CA SER A 915 14.43 -46.80 -20.76
C SER A 915 12.96 -47.21 -20.96
N THR A 916 12.09 -46.81 -20.04
CA THR A 916 10.65 -47.09 -20.10
C THR A 916 9.90 -45.77 -20.18
N SER A 917 9.10 -45.55 -21.22
CA SER A 917 8.39 -44.27 -21.40
C SER A 917 7.36 -44.05 -20.29
N VAL A 918 7.56 -43.04 -19.46
CA VAL A 918 6.71 -42.74 -18.30
C VAL A 918 5.33 -42.26 -18.76
N ARG A 919 4.26 -42.77 -18.16
CA ARG A 919 2.89 -42.23 -18.31
C ARG A 919 2.56 -41.35 -17.12
N ALA A 920 1.72 -40.33 -17.32
CA ALA A 920 1.45 -39.25 -16.36
C ALA A 920 0.93 -39.64 -14.96
N GLY A 921 0.61 -40.92 -14.71
CA GLY A 921 0.17 -41.43 -13.41
C GLY A 921 0.98 -42.61 -12.85
N SER A 922 2.13 -42.96 -13.45
CA SER A 922 2.92 -44.14 -13.02
C SER A 922 4.10 -43.82 -12.10
N LEU A 923 4.46 -42.55 -11.93
CA LEU A 923 5.63 -42.12 -11.16
C LEU A 923 5.34 -42.13 -9.65
N LYS A 924 6.26 -42.70 -8.86
CA LYS A 924 6.21 -42.76 -7.39
C LYS A 924 7.41 -42.04 -6.75
N LEU A 925 7.26 -41.70 -5.47
CA LEU A 925 8.37 -41.25 -4.62
C LEU A 925 9.50 -42.29 -4.64
N GLY A 926 10.71 -41.85 -4.91
CA GLY A 926 11.91 -42.70 -5.01
C GLY A 926 12.20 -43.29 -6.39
N ASP A 927 11.29 -43.16 -7.38
CA ASP A 927 11.55 -43.67 -8.74
C ASP A 927 12.74 -42.94 -9.38
N ARG A 928 13.66 -43.71 -9.98
CA ARG A 928 14.82 -43.21 -10.73
C ARG A 928 14.50 -43.25 -12.23
N VAL A 929 14.64 -42.10 -12.90
CA VAL A 929 14.26 -41.90 -14.30
C VAL A 929 15.26 -40.97 -15.00
N THR A 930 15.45 -41.16 -16.30
CA THR A 930 16.24 -40.23 -17.12
C THR A 930 15.32 -39.13 -17.64
N ALA A 931 15.70 -37.86 -17.46
CA ALA A 931 14.89 -36.72 -17.87
C ALA A 931 15.71 -35.73 -18.70
N LYS A 932 15.09 -35.15 -19.73
CA LYS A 932 15.71 -34.17 -20.62
C LYS A 932 15.48 -32.75 -20.12
N ILE A 933 16.51 -31.90 -20.14
CA ILE A 933 16.39 -30.50 -19.73
C ILE A 933 15.61 -29.73 -20.80
N TYR A 934 14.38 -29.34 -20.49
CA TYR A 934 13.48 -28.61 -21.39
C TYR A 934 13.69 -27.10 -21.30
N GLN A 935 13.88 -26.56 -20.08
CA GLN A 935 14.10 -25.13 -19.85
C GLN A 935 14.91 -24.91 -18.58
N ILE A 936 15.91 -24.02 -18.62
CA ILE A 936 16.64 -23.54 -17.45
C ILE A 936 15.94 -22.28 -16.91
N ARG A 937 15.81 -22.17 -15.58
CA ARG A 937 15.23 -21.01 -14.88
C ARG A 937 16.14 -20.57 -13.74
N ALA A 938 15.98 -19.33 -13.26
CA ALA A 938 16.86 -18.72 -12.24
C ALA A 938 17.05 -19.54 -10.94
N HIS A 939 16.10 -20.42 -10.59
CA HIS A 939 16.13 -21.23 -9.37
C HIS A 939 15.96 -22.74 -9.62
N GLY A 940 16.09 -23.21 -10.86
CA GLY A 940 15.97 -24.64 -11.17
C GLY A 940 15.80 -24.99 -12.66
N LEU A 941 15.61 -26.28 -12.93
CA LEU A 941 15.40 -26.84 -14.26
C LEU A 941 13.96 -27.33 -14.43
N VAL A 942 13.38 -27.11 -15.60
CA VAL A 942 12.20 -27.83 -16.08
C VAL A 942 12.68 -29.05 -16.84
N LEU A 943 12.25 -30.23 -16.39
CA LEU A 943 12.65 -31.52 -16.93
C LEU A 943 11.48 -32.17 -17.68
N GLU A 944 11.74 -32.83 -18.79
CA GLU A 944 10.77 -33.56 -19.60
C GLU A 944 11.11 -35.05 -19.63
N LEU A 945 10.13 -35.90 -19.28
CA LEU A 945 10.29 -37.35 -19.08
C LEU A 945 9.79 -38.17 -20.29
N GLY A 946 9.47 -37.49 -21.39
CA GLY A 946 8.66 -38.03 -22.48
C GLY A 946 7.17 -38.06 -22.16
N GLY A 947 6.35 -38.41 -23.16
CA GLY A 947 4.89 -38.57 -23.00
C GLY A 947 4.11 -37.31 -22.60
N GLY A 948 4.72 -36.12 -22.71
CA GLY A 948 4.15 -34.85 -22.25
C GLY A 948 4.25 -34.59 -20.74
N VAL A 949 4.92 -35.48 -19.98
CA VAL A 949 5.09 -35.33 -18.54
C VAL A 949 6.30 -34.44 -18.25
N ARG A 950 6.09 -33.39 -17.46
CA ARG A 950 7.13 -32.45 -17.02
C ARG A 950 7.25 -32.43 -15.51
N GLY A 951 8.49 -32.26 -15.04
CA GLY A 951 8.82 -32.08 -13.63
C GLY A 951 9.79 -30.93 -13.41
N MET A 952 10.20 -30.74 -12.17
CA MET A 952 11.09 -29.63 -11.77
C MET A 952 12.23 -30.12 -10.88
N TYR A 953 13.45 -29.69 -11.17
CA TYR A 953 14.59 -29.78 -10.25
C TYR A 953 14.89 -28.38 -9.71
N LYS A 954 15.17 -28.24 -8.42
CA LYS A 954 15.49 -26.94 -7.79
C LYS A 954 16.99 -26.89 -7.50
N PHE A 955 17.64 -25.77 -7.80
CA PHE A 955 19.05 -25.61 -7.44
C PHE A 955 19.21 -25.54 -5.92
N GLU A 956 20.11 -26.36 -5.40
CA GLU A 956 20.58 -26.26 -4.02
C GLU A 956 21.57 -25.10 -3.87
N VAL A 957 21.74 -24.60 -2.64
CA VAL A 957 22.49 -23.36 -2.36
C VAL A 957 23.92 -23.43 -2.92
N ASN A 958 24.57 -24.59 -2.78
CA ASN A 958 25.92 -24.89 -3.26
C ASN A 958 25.94 -25.85 -4.47
N GLY A 959 24.78 -26.12 -5.09
CA GLY A 959 24.66 -27.11 -6.17
C GLY A 959 25.29 -26.64 -7.50
N ARG A 960 25.71 -27.62 -8.32
CA ARG A 960 26.19 -27.43 -9.70
C ARG A 960 25.16 -26.63 -10.50
N ARG A 961 25.56 -25.61 -11.26
CA ARG A 961 24.64 -24.73 -12.04
C ARG A 961 24.83 -24.83 -13.56
N ASP A 962 25.89 -25.50 -14.00
CA ASP A 962 26.26 -25.62 -15.41
C ASP A 962 25.43 -26.72 -16.10
N PHE A 963 24.33 -26.32 -16.73
CA PHE A 963 23.42 -27.19 -17.46
C PHE A 963 23.16 -26.64 -18.86
N GLU A 964 22.95 -27.54 -19.82
CA GLU A 964 22.62 -27.20 -21.20
C GLU A 964 21.22 -27.72 -21.57
N VAL A 965 20.41 -26.87 -22.20
CA VAL A 965 19.07 -27.25 -22.67
C VAL A 965 19.21 -28.39 -23.70
N GLY A 966 18.45 -29.47 -23.50
CA GLY A 966 18.50 -30.66 -24.33
C GLY A 966 19.42 -31.78 -23.83
N LYS A 967 20.23 -31.56 -22.79
CA LYS A 967 20.99 -32.63 -22.13
C LYS A 967 20.04 -33.56 -21.35
N GLU A 968 20.37 -34.85 -21.29
CA GLU A 968 19.67 -35.83 -20.46
C GLU A 968 20.40 -36.01 -19.11
N LEU A 969 19.63 -36.16 -18.03
CA LEU A 969 20.13 -36.30 -16.66
C LEU A 969 19.45 -37.47 -15.94
N PRO A 970 20.18 -38.29 -15.18
CA PRO A 970 19.59 -39.25 -14.25
C PRO A 970 19.05 -38.50 -13.03
N VAL A 971 17.75 -38.69 -12.72
CA VAL A 971 17.08 -38.00 -11.61
C VAL A 971 16.20 -38.95 -10.81
N GLN A 972 16.01 -38.63 -9.53
CA GLN A 972 15.13 -39.38 -8.63
C GLN A 972 13.95 -38.50 -8.18
N CYS A 973 12.73 -39.05 -8.20
CA CYS A 973 11.53 -38.32 -7.76
C CYS A 973 11.54 -38.15 -6.22
N SER A 974 11.86 -36.95 -5.75
CA SER A 974 12.01 -36.65 -4.32
C SER A 974 10.72 -36.19 -3.65
N SER A 975 9.83 -35.50 -4.37
CA SER A 975 8.53 -35.06 -3.87
C SER A 975 7.54 -34.73 -4.99
N PHE A 976 6.30 -34.40 -4.64
CA PHE A 976 5.31 -33.82 -5.55
C PHE A 976 4.88 -32.46 -5.03
N SER A 977 4.75 -31.48 -5.92
CA SER A 977 4.17 -30.17 -5.60
C SER A 977 2.67 -30.29 -5.27
N SER A 978 2.10 -29.24 -4.67
CA SER A 978 0.65 -29.13 -4.40
C SER A 978 -0.24 -29.19 -5.65
N LYS A 979 0.33 -29.07 -6.85
CA LYS A 979 -0.36 -29.24 -8.15
C LYS A 979 -0.10 -30.61 -8.80
N GLY A 980 0.48 -31.57 -8.09
CA GLY A 980 0.79 -32.91 -8.60
C GLY A 980 1.99 -33.00 -9.54
N ILE A 981 2.72 -31.90 -9.78
CA ILE A 981 3.93 -31.89 -10.61
C ILE A 981 5.07 -32.53 -9.81
N PRO A 982 5.78 -33.55 -10.35
CA PRO A 982 6.90 -34.20 -9.69
C PRO A 982 8.11 -33.26 -9.55
N VAL A 983 8.75 -33.33 -8.40
CA VAL A 983 10.00 -32.64 -8.06
C VAL A 983 11.10 -33.68 -7.96
N PHE A 984 12.23 -33.35 -8.57
CA PHE A 984 13.36 -34.26 -8.74
C PHE A 984 14.57 -33.80 -7.93
N SER A 985 15.43 -34.75 -7.55
CA SER A 985 16.83 -34.55 -7.18
C SER A 985 17.73 -35.18 -8.25
N LEU A 986 18.94 -34.68 -8.42
CA LEU A 986 19.95 -35.34 -9.25
C LEU A 986 20.39 -36.63 -8.58
N LEU A 987 20.66 -37.65 -9.38
CA LEU A 987 21.52 -38.75 -8.94
C LEU A 987 22.95 -38.33 -9.28
N GLU A 988 23.82 -38.29 -8.28
CA GLU A 988 25.25 -38.14 -8.52
C GLU A 988 25.77 -39.45 -9.13
N ASP A 989 26.65 -39.33 -10.13
CA ASP A 989 27.39 -40.47 -10.65
C ASP A 989 28.46 -40.85 -9.60
N GLU A 990 28.32 -42.01 -8.95
CA GLU A 990 29.34 -42.61 -8.06
C GLU A 990 30.60 -43.05 -8.84
#